data_AF-A0A374AUB1-F1
#
_entry.id   AF-A0A374AUB1-F1
#
_cell.length_a   1.000
_cell.length_b   1.000
_cell.length_c   1.000
_cell.angle_alpha   90.00
_cell.angle_beta   90.00
_cell.angle_gamma   90.00
#
_symmetry.space_group_name_H-M   'P 1'
#
loop_
_entity.id
_entity.type
_entity.pdbx_description
1 polymer ?
#
loop_
_entity_poly.entity_id
_entity_poly.type
_entity_poly.pdbx_seq_one_letter_code
_entity_poly.pdbx_strand_id
1 'polypeptide(L)'
;MKYIAHKDGEREQTIKEHLIGTAELAEQFAAKFESKDWAYCAGMLHDIGKYSKEFQKKIKEDTNNMVDHATAGAQLCKKMNLSVLDYCIAGHHAGLPDYGNTAERSSLCGRYKKKICNYEAYQEEIKIPEIRTEPFDLETVSNADFSLSTFTRMIYSCLVDADFLDTEYFMKNGQVERQSGQSMDILLEKLGNYISGWLKNNDIHTVNGRRTEILKNCIEEGKRDKGIFRLTVPTGGGKTIASLAFALKHAVQHHMDRIIYVVPYISVIEQNAEIFREILGNENVLENHCNVDYEDSEELRPMQFASENWDKPIVVTTNVQFFESLFSNKSSKCRKIHNIANSVIILDEAQMLPMDYLIPCTAMLQELVQNYKISIVLCTATQPSLDNFFGQIKNFVELCPRMEEQFEFFKRVTYQNIGNISKENMAERLKKEHRALCIVNTRKRAQELYQLLKSEGVYHLSTTMYPKHRKKILANVKKRLNNKDKCILIATSLVEAGVDLDFLNVYRQIAGVDSLIQAAGRCNRNGDESAEESKVYIYDFEDSKVVPSQQKKIDVTKSVVQDYEDISDLECITDYFKRLYKFHGRNLDKKDIMKEFHWGKSNFAKVAKEFRLIEQDTNTIFICKEQETKEILNEIKTKGTSKERMRRAGQYCIQIYGNFFDKLNGAGMLQLVSEDIQEFYELVSMNQYSEDYGLNYEMDDGIAIFV
;
A
#
# COMPACT_ATOMS: atom_id res chain seq x y z
N MET A 1 -32.38 -37.47 0.94
CA MET A 1 -33.09 -36.24 1.36
C MET A 1 -32.46 -35.09 0.59
N LYS A 2 -33.21 -34.12 0.05
CA LYS A 2 -32.57 -32.97 -0.63
C LYS A 2 -31.96 -32.03 0.43
N TYR A 3 -30.64 -31.85 0.36
CA TYR A 3 -29.87 -30.96 1.23
C TYR A 3 -29.59 -29.64 0.51
N ILE A 4 -30.02 -28.51 1.08
CA ILE A 4 -29.95 -27.18 0.47
C ILE A 4 -28.82 -26.38 1.12
N ALA A 5 -28.00 -25.71 0.29
CA ALA A 5 -26.98 -24.75 0.73
C ALA A 5 -27.50 -23.31 0.66
N HIS A 6 -28.14 -22.93 -0.47
CA HIS A 6 -28.65 -21.58 -0.72
C HIS A 6 -30.07 -21.62 -1.30
N LYS A 7 -30.84 -20.58 -1.02
CA LYS A 7 -32.20 -20.39 -1.51
C LYS A 7 -32.40 -18.92 -1.89
N ASP A 8 -32.95 -18.68 -3.08
CA ASP A 8 -33.37 -17.36 -3.56
C ASP A 8 -34.76 -17.47 -4.21
N GLY A 9 -35.78 -17.00 -3.50
CA GLY A 9 -37.18 -17.24 -3.87
C GLY A 9 -37.49 -18.74 -3.97
N GLU A 10 -37.83 -19.20 -5.18
CA GLU A 10 -38.10 -20.61 -5.47
C GLU A 10 -36.86 -21.39 -5.94
N ARG A 11 -35.75 -20.70 -6.24
CA ARG A 11 -34.50 -21.35 -6.66
C ARG A 11 -33.78 -21.89 -5.44
N GLU A 12 -33.28 -23.11 -5.56
CA GLU A 12 -32.52 -23.79 -4.52
C GLU A 12 -31.23 -24.33 -5.11
N GLN A 13 -30.11 -24.05 -4.45
CA GLN A 13 -28.83 -24.69 -4.71
C GLN A 13 -28.63 -25.81 -3.68
N THR A 14 -28.38 -27.03 -4.13
CA THR A 14 -28.03 -28.13 -3.23
C THR A 14 -26.64 -27.93 -2.64
N ILE A 15 -26.38 -28.55 -1.48
CA ILE A 15 -25.02 -28.50 -0.89
C ILE A 15 -24.00 -29.10 -1.86
N LYS A 16 -24.32 -30.22 -2.50
CA LYS A 16 -23.42 -30.86 -3.46
C LYS A 16 -23.07 -29.95 -4.64
N GLU A 17 -24.05 -29.26 -5.22
CA GLU A 17 -23.81 -28.31 -6.32
C GLU A 17 -22.91 -27.16 -5.86
N HIS A 18 -23.18 -26.57 -4.70
CA HIS A 18 -22.37 -25.48 -4.15
C HIS A 18 -20.93 -25.93 -3.84
N LEU A 19 -20.75 -27.09 -3.21
CA LEU A 19 -19.41 -27.63 -2.91
C LEU A 19 -18.60 -27.87 -4.19
N ILE A 20 -19.23 -28.39 -5.25
CA ILE A 20 -18.58 -28.62 -6.55
C ILE A 20 -18.23 -27.29 -7.22
N GLY A 21 -19.17 -26.35 -7.31
CA GLY A 21 -18.92 -25.03 -7.94
C GLY A 21 -17.80 -24.25 -7.23
N THR A 22 -17.82 -24.22 -5.90
CA THR A 22 -16.75 -23.64 -5.09
C THR A 22 -15.42 -24.38 -5.28
N ALA A 23 -15.42 -25.72 -5.32
CA ALA A 23 -14.19 -26.49 -5.51
C ALA A 23 -13.56 -26.28 -6.89
N GLU A 24 -14.36 -26.27 -7.95
CA GLU A 24 -13.91 -26.04 -9.33
C GLU A 24 -13.31 -24.64 -9.50
N LEU A 25 -13.95 -23.60 -8.93
CA LEU A 25 -13.41 -22.24 -8.95
C LEU A 25 -12.11 -22.14 -8.15
N ALA A 26 -12.07 -22.69 -6.93
CA ALA A 26 -10.89 -22.68 -6.09
C ALA A 26 -9.70 -23.43 -6.75
N GLU A 27 -9.98 -24.55 -7.43
CA GLU A 27 -9.00 -25.30 -8.21
C GLU A 27 -8.42 -24.45 -9.35
N GLN A 28 -9.27 -23.75 -10.10
CA GLN A 28 -8.84 -22.86 -11.19
C GLN A 28 -7.93 -21.73 -10.68
N PHE A 29 -8.23 -21.16 -9.51
CA PHE A 29 -7.40 -20.14 -8.89
C PHE A 29 -6.03 -20.68 -8.47
N ALA A 30 -6.02 -21.84 -7.82
CA ALA A 30 -4.78 -22.47 -7.34
C ALA A 30 -3.93 -23.11 -8.44
N ALA A 31 -4.48 -23.33 -9.63
CA ALA A 31 -3.76 -23.82 -10.80
C ALA A 31 -2.51 -22.98 -11.13
N LYS A 32 -2.57 -21.67 -10.87
CA LYS A 32 -1.50 -20.70 -11.18
C LYS A 32 -0.20 -21.01 -10.43
N PHE A 33 -0.32 -21.55 -9.22
CA PHE A 33 0.79 -21.92 -8.34
C PHE A 33 0.79 -23.41 -8.00
N GLU A 34 0.20 -24.24 -8.86
CA GLU A 34 0.33 -25.70 -8.86
C GLU A 34 -0.26 -26.43 -7.64
N SER A 35 -1.29 -25.86 -7.00
CA SER A 35 -1.90 -26.42 -5.77
C SER A 35 -3.39 -26.72 -5.91
N LYS A 36 -3.77 -27.23 -7.08
CA LYS A 36 -5.16 -27.52 -7.48
C LYS A 36 -5.91 -28.41 -6.50
N ASP A 37 -5.30 -29.53 -6.13
CA ASP A 37 -5.88 -30.56 -5.27
C ASP A 37 -6.16 -30.06 -3.85
N TRP A 38 -5.27 -29.24 -3.29
CA TRP A 38 -5.49 -28.56 -2.01
C TRP A 38 -6.72 -27.65 -2.04
N ALA A 39 -6.81 -26.77 -3.05
CA ALA A 39 -7.92 -25.82 -3.15
C ALA A 39 -9.25 -26.49 -3.48
N TYR A 40 -9.25 -27.48 -4.37
CA TYR A 40 -10.42 -28.31 -4.67
C TYR A 40 -10.92 -29.04 -3.41
N CYS A 41 -10.01 -29.65 -2.65
CA CYS A 41 -10.35 -30.32 -1.39
C CYS A 41 -10.91 -29.33 -0.35
N ALA A 42 -10.35 -28.13 -0.26
CA ALA A 42 -10.89 -27.07 0.59
C ALA A 42 -12.36 -26.75 0.22
N GLY A 43 -12.64 -26.53 -1.07
CA GLY A 43 -13.99 -26.23 -1.58
C GLY A 43 -14.99 -27.36 -1.32
N MET A 44 -14.57 -28.62 -1.50
CA MET A 44 -15.44 -29.78 -1.26
C MET A 44 -15.78 -30.01 0.22
N LEU A 45 -14.97 -29.48 1.16
CA LEU A 45 -15.11 -29.77 2.58
C LEU A 45 -15.58 -28.59 3.44
N HIS A 46 -15.51 -27.36 2.94
CA HIS A 46 -15.72 -26.17 3.77
C HIS A 46 -17.10 -26.12 4.45
N ASP A 47 -18.11 -26.61 3.74
CA ASP A 47 -19.52 -26.44 4.10
C ASP A 47 -20.27 -27.72 4.44
N ILE A 48 -19.56 -28.84 4.66
CA ILE A 48 -20.19 -30.13 4.96
C ILE A 48 -21.04 -30.09 6.24
N GLY A 49 -20.83 -29.12 7.14
CA GLY A 49 -21.67 -28.91 8.31
C GLY A 49 -23.12 -28.53 7.98
N LYS A 50 -23.38 -28.02 6.77
CA LYS A 50 -24.73 -27.70 6.26
C LYS A 50 -25.60 -28.95 6.08
N TYR A 51 -25.02 -30.16 6.05
CA TYR A 51 -25.76 -31.44 6.04
C TYR A 51 -26.49 -31.75 7.36
N SER A 52 -26.23 -30.99 8.44
CA SER A 52 -26.93 -31.17 9.70
C SER A 52 -28.43 -30.89 9.60
N LYS A 53 -29.23 -31.63 10.38
CA LYS A 53 -30.70 -31.47 10.42
C LYS A 53 -31.09 -30.06 10.84
N GLU A 54 -30.34 -29.48 11.77
CA GLU A 54 -30.52 -28.15 12.32
C GLU A 54 -30.27 -27.06 11.27
N PHE A 55 -29.23 -27.20 10.46
CA PHE A 55 -28.99 -26.28 9.33
C PHE A 55 -30.07 -26.42 8.26
N GLN A 56 -30.46 -27.65 7.91
CA GLN A 56 -31.53 -27.89 6.94
C GLN A 56 -32.89 -27.37 7.42
N LYS A 57 -33.18 -27.43 8.72
CA LYS A 57 -34.36 -26.79 9.31
C LYS A 57 -34.27 -25.28 9.18
N LYS A 58 -33.11 -24.70 9.52
CA LYS A 58 -32.88 -23.26 9.43
C LYS A 58 -33.19 -22.71 8.03
N ILE A 59 -32.64 -23.33 6.98
CA ILE A 59 -32.77 -22.83 5.61
C ILE A 59 -34.16 -23.05 4.99
N LYS A 60 -34.88 -24.09 5.43
CA LYS A 60 -36.23 -24.40 4.93
C LYS A 60 -37.31 -23.55 5.60
N GLU A 61 -37.14 -23.27 6.89
CA GLU A 61 -38.09 -22.50 7.70
C GLU A 61 -37.72 -21.01 7.82
N ASP A 62 -36.63 -20.58 7.19
CA ASP A 62 -36.11 -19.20 7.21
C ASP A 62 -35.96 -18.62 8.64
N THR A 63 -35.34 -19.42 9.52
CA THR A 63 -35.18 -19.02 10.93
C THR A 63 -33.88 -18.25 11.15
N ASN A 64 -33.89 -17.29 12.07
CA ASN A 64 -32.70 -16.55 12.53
C ASN A 64 -31.75 -17.38 13.43
N ASN A 65 -31.89 -18.70 13.47
CA ASN A 65 -31.05 -19.55 14.31
C ASN A 65 -29.59 -19.57 13.83
N MET A 66 -28.65 -19.43 14.77
CA MET A 66 -27.22 -19.61 14.48
C MET A 66 -26.85 -21.09 14.56
N VAL A 67 -26.47 -21.68 13.42
CA VAL A 67 -25.96 -23.05 13.33
C VAL A 67 -24.51 -23.01 12.87
N ASP A 68 -23.60 -23.52 13.70
CA ASP A 68 -22.17 -23.61 13.39
C ASP A 68 -21.91 -24.78 12.44
N HIS A 69 -21.78 -24.45 11.15
CA HIS A 69 -21.45 -25.40 10.09
C HIS A 69 -19.96 -25.40 9.76
N ALA A 70 -19.28 -24.25 9.84
CA ALA A 70 -17.87 -24.10 9.50
C ALA A 70 -16.92 -24.97 10.35
N THR A 71 -17.29 -25.25 11.61
CA THR A 71 -16.47 -26.10 12.48
C THR A 71 -16.46 -27.58 12.07
N ALA A 72 -17.48 -28.05 11.32
CA ALA A 72 -17.58 -29.46 10.90
C ALA A 72 -16.44 -29.89 9.99
N GLY A 73 -16.22 -29.14 8.89
CA GLY A 73 -15.14 -29.44 7.95
C GLY A 73 -13.75 -29.31 8.57
N ALA A 74 -13.55 -28.32 9.45
CA ALA A 74 -12.29 -28.16 10.18
C ALA A 74 -11.99 -29.36 11.11
N GLN A 75 -12.98 -29.88 11.82
CA GLN A 75 -12.82 -31.08 12.66
C GLN A 75 -12.51 -32.34 11.84
N LEU A 76 -13.12 -32.47 10.65
CA LEU A 76 -12.81 -33.57 9.74
C LEU A 76 -11.37 -33.49 9.22
N CYS A 77 -10.95 -32.32 8.73
CA CYS A 77 -9.58 -32.09 8.27
C CYS A 77 -8.54 -32.37 9.36
N LYS A 78 -8.84 -32.00 10.61
CA LYS A 78 -7.98 -32.32 11.76
C LYS A 78 -7.80 -33.83 11.95
N LYS A 79 -8.87 -34.62 11.84
CA LYS A 79 -8.78 -36.10 11.95
C LYS A 79 -7.94 -36.72 10.83
N MET A 80 -7.86 -36.05 9.69
CA MET A 80 -7.10 -36.46 8.51
C MET A 80 -5.67 -35.87 8.47
N ASN A 81 -5.28 -35.08 9.49
CA ASN A 81 -4.01 -34.35 9.53
C ASN A 81 -3.80 -33.34 8.37
N LEU A 82 -4.88 -32.73 7.88
CA LEU A 82 -4.83 -31.70 6.84
C LEU A 82 -4.76 -30.30 7.47
N SER A 83 -3.60 -29.95 8.04
CA SER A 83 -3.41 -28.73 8.84
C SER A 83 -3.46 -27.41 8.08
N VAL A 84 -3.46 -27.42 6.74
CA VAL A 84 -3.72 -26.21 5.95
C VAL A 84 -5.23 -25.99 5.84
N LEU A 85 -5.96 -27.07 5.53
CA LEU A 85 -7.38 -27.01 5.24
C LEU A 85 -8.23 -26.77 6.48
N ASP A 86 -7.82 -27.27 7.65
CA ASP A 86 -8.56 -27.00 8.88
C ASP A 86 -8.57 -25.51 9.26
N TYR A 87 -7.47 -24.78 9.06
CA TYR A 87 -7.42 -23.32 9.17
C TYR A 87 -8.33 -22.64 8.16
N CYS A 88 -8.18 -22.99 6.88
CA CYS A 88 -8.95 -22.36 5.79
C CYS A 88 -10.45 -22.50 6.03
N ILE A 89 -10.90 -23.72 6.35
CA ILE A 89 -12.30 -24.03 6.60
C ILE A 89 -12.78 -23.46 7.93
N ALA A 90 -11.98 -23.48 9.00
CA ALA A 90 -12.38 -22.82 10.25
C ALA A 90 -12.60 -21.31 10.07
N GLY A 91 -11.85 -20.70 9.13
CA GLY A 91 -11.81 -19.26 8.91
C GLY A 91 -12.75 -18.71 7.84
N HIS A 92 -13.34 -19.52 6.95
CA HIS A 92 -13.99 -19.01 5.71
C HIS A 92 -15.07 -17.92 5.93
N HIS A 93 -15.72 -17.90 7.09
CA HIS A 93 -16.63 -16.79 7.47
C HIS A 93 -16.05 -15.78 8.46
N ALA A 94 -15.23 -16.20 9.41
CA ALA A 94 -14.79 -15.36 10.54
C ALA A 94 -13.38 -14.75 10.35
N GLY A 95 -12.66 -15.16 9.31
CA GLY A 95 -11.24 -14.95 9.16
C GLY A 95 -10.39 -16.11 9.68
N LEU A 96 -9.18 -16.25 9.15
CA LEU A 96 -8.21 -17.24 9.63
C LEU A 96 -7.98 -17.06 11.14
N PRO A 97 -8.20 -18.13 11.94
CA PRO A 97 -8.07 -18.04 13.39
C PRO A 97 -6.61 -18.12 13.83
N ASP A 98 -6.35 -17.77 15.09
CA ASP A 98 -5.12 -18.19 15.76
C ASP A 98 -5.18 -19.67 16.12
N TYR A 99 -4.02 -20.33 16.24
CA TYR A 99 -3.96 -21.69 16.76
C TYR A 99 -4.59 -21.75 18.16
N GLY A 100 -4.18 -20.80 19.00
CA GLY A 100 -4.72 -20.53 20.33
C GLY A 100 -4.72 -21.76 21.25
N ASN A 101 -5.69 -21.78 22.17
CA ASN A 101 -5.86 -22.84 23.16
C ASN A 101 -7.34 -23.24 23.28
N THR A 102 -7.62 -24.34 23.97
CA THR A 102 -8.98 -24.89 24.06
C THR A 102 -9.96 -24.02 24.88
N ALA A 103 -9.49 -23.05 25.66
CA ALA A 103 -10.35 -22.12 26.38
C ALA A 103 -10.95 -21.04 25.45
N GLU A 104 -10.20 -20.66 24.42
CA GLU A 104 -10.64 -19.70 23.40
C GLU A 104 -11.47 -20.40 22.31
N ARG A 105 -12.80 -20.35 22.43
CA ARG A 105 -13.72 -21.05 21.51
C ARG A 105 -13.59 -20.65 20.04
N SER A 106 -13.11 -19.45 19.75
CA SER A 106 -12.90 -18.94 18.39
C SER A 106 -11.58 -19.41 17.76
N SER A 107 -10.61 -19.84 18.58
CA SER A 107 -9.33 -20.39 18.12
C SER A 107 -9.51 -21.73 17.42
N LEU A 108 -8.51 -22.14 16.65
CA LEU A 108 -8.52 -23.44 15.98
C LEU A 108 -8.59 -24.60 16.99
N CYS A 109 -7.82 -24.52 18.09
CA CYS A 109 -7.88 -25.51 19.17
C CYS A 109 -9.25 -25.58 19.85
N GLY A 110 -9.88 -24.42 20.11
CA GLY A 110 -11.22 -24.35 20.67
C GLY A 110 -12.26 -25.01 19.77
N ARG A 111 -12.16 -24.78 18.46
CA ARG A 111 -13.05 -25.39 17.45
C ARG A 111 -12.92 -26.91 17.40
N TYR A 112 -11.72 -27.47 17.56
CA TYR A 112 -11.54 -28.94 17.59
C TYR A 112 -12.30 -29.64 18.73
N LYS A 113 -12.55 -28.95 19.85
CA LYS A 113 -13.27 -29.50 21.01
C LYS A 113 -14.75 -29.11 21.06
N LYS A 114 -15.18 -28.22 20.17
CA LYS A 114 -16.56 -27.73 20.13
C LYS A 114 -17.52 -28.85 19.74
N LYS A 115 -18.58 -29.05 20.53
CA LYS A 115 -19.67 -29.96 20.16
C LYS A 115 -20.53 -29.30 19.09
N ILE A 116 -20.72 -29.99 17.97
CA ILE A 116 -21.52 -29.54 16.82
C ILE A 116 -22.61 -30.56 16.48
N CYS A 117 -23.59 -30.13 15.68
CA CYS A 117 -24.67 -30.98 15.20
C CYS A 117 -24.13 -32.15 14.35
N ASN A 118 -24.86 -33.27 14.30
CA ASN A 118 -24.45 -34.40 13.43
C ASN A 118 -24.57 -33.97 11.96
N TYR A 119 -23.49 -34.16 11.19
CA TYR A 119 -23.40 -33.81 9.78
C TYR A 119 -23.05 -35.02 8.89
N GLU A 120 -23.02 -36.25 9.43
CA GLU A 120 -22.48 -37.46 8.77
C GLU A 120 -23.15 -37.81 7.44
N ALA A 121 -24.36 -37.30 7.19
CA ALA A 121 -25.06 -37.45 5.93
C ALA A 121 -24.26 -36.97 4.70
N TYR A 122 -23.25 -36.10 4.87
CA TYR A 122 -22.37 -35.71 3.77
C TYR A 122 -21.69 -36.93 3.09
N GLN A 123 -21.44 -38.01 3.84
CA GLN A 123 -20.75 -39.21 3.34
C GLN A 123 -21.55 -39.96 2.27
N GLU A 124 -22.87 -39.74 2.20
CA GLU A 124 -23.72 -40.33 1.17
C GLU A 124 -23.52 -39.66 -0.20
N GLU A 125 -23.14 -38.37 -0.22
CA GLU A 125 -23.07 -37.56 -1.44
C GLU A 125 -21.66 -37.14 -1.84
N ILE A 126 -20.75 -37.03 -0.87
CA ILE A 126 -19.43 -36.42 -1.00
C ILE A 126 -18.33 -37.43 -0.66
N LYS A 127 -17.46 -37.69 -1.64
CA LYS A 127 -16.19 -38.39 -1.43
C LYS A 127 -15.10 -37.35 -1.13
N ILE A 128 -14.32 -37.58 -0.09
CA ILE A 128 -13.21 -36.69 0.27
C ILE A 128 -12.13 -36.77 -0.83
N PRO A 129 -11.74 -35.65 -1.45
CA PRO A 129 -10.68 -35.65 -2.46
C PRO A 129 -9.31 -36.05 -1.87
N GLU A 130 -8.49 -36.70 -2.69
CA GLU A 130 -7.10 -37.00 -2.35
C GLU A 130 -6.21 -35.79 -2.66
N ILE A 131 -5.30 -35.47 -1.76
CA ILE A 131 -4.22 -34.50 -1.97
C ILE A 131 -2.94 -35.29 -2.26
N ARG A 132 -2.28 -34.94 -3.35
CA ARG A 132 -1.09 -35.64 -3.87
C ARG A 132 0.11 -34.72 -4.00
N THR A 133 -0.10 -33.41 -4.01
CA THR A 133 0.97 -32.42 -4.09
C THR A 133 1.43 -32.01 -2.70
N GLU A 134 2.73 -31.73 -2.59
CA GLU A 134 3.29 -31.02 -1.43
C GLU A 134 3.02 -29.52 -1.59
N PRO A 135 2.87 -28.77 -0.47
CA PRO A 135 2.54 -27.34 -0.54
C PRO A 135 3.66 -26.49 -1.18
N PHE A 136 4.91 -26.91 -1.03
CA PHE A 136 6.11 -26.31 -1.60
C PHE A 136 7.30 -27.25 -1.37
N ASP A 137 8.42 -27.00 -2.05
CA ASP A 137 9.66 -27.74 -1.85
C ASP A 137 10.37 -27.27 -0.56
N LEU A 138 10.52 -28.18 0.40
CA LEU A 138 11.15 -27.93 1.70
C LEU A 138 12.65 -27.63 1.59
N GLU A 139 13.31 -28.07 0.51
CA GLU A 139 14.74 -27.84 0.31
C GLU A 139 15.02 -26.43 -0.22
N THR A 140 14.04 -25.79 -0.86
CA THR A 140 14.20 -24.48 -1.51
C THR A 140 13.64 -23.31 -0.70
N VAL A 141 12.88 -23.55 0.37
CA VAL A 141 12.35 -22.45 1.18
C VAL A 141 13.34 -22.01 2.25
N SER A 142 13.35 -20.70 2.55
CA SER A 142 14.21 -20.14 3.60
C SER A 142 13.66 -20.38 5.01
N ASN A 143 12.33 -20.46 5.15
CA ASN A 143 11.64 -20.71 6.41
C ASN A 143 10.33 -21.47 6.14
N ALA A 144 10.35 -22.78 6.38
CA ALA A 144 9.20 -23.67 6.12
C ALA A 144 7.94 -23.29 6.93
N ASP A 145 8.09 -22.79 8.17
CA ASP A 145 6.96 -22.35 8.98
C ASP A 145 6.25 -21.15 8.32
N PHE A 146 7.04 -20.18 7.85
CA PHE A 146 6.52 -19.00 7.16
C PHE A 146 5.92 -19.36 5.80
N SER A 147 6.58 -20.19 5.00
CA SER A 147 6.08 -20.65 3.70
C SER A 147 4.74 -21.38 3.84
N LEU A 148 4.59 -22.25 4.86
CA LEU A 148 3.30 -22.91 5.14
C LEU A 148 2.21 -21.91 5.54
N SER A 149 2.55 -20.87 6.30
CA SER A 149 1.60 -19.82 6.65
C SER A 149 1.10 -19.05 5.42
N THR A 150 1.99 -18.78 4.46
CA THR A 150 1.67 -18.09 3.21
C THR A 150 0.86 -18.99 2.29
N PHE A 151 1.24 -20.27 2.17
CA PHE A 151 0.46 -21.28 1.46
C PHE A 151 -0.96 -21.40 2.02
N THR A 152 -1.09 -21.43 3.34
CA THR A 152 -2.41 -21.44 4.00
C THR A 152 -3.24 -20.22 3.65
N ARG A 153 -2.65 -19.01 3.62
CA ARG A 153 -3.34 -17.80 3.16
C ARG A 153 -3.72 -17.85 1.68
N MET A 154 -2.89 -18.45 0.82
CA MET A 154 -3.16 -18.59 -0.62
C MET A 154 -4.32 -19.54 -0.89
N ILE A 155 -4.35 -20.71 -0.23
CA ILE A 155 -5.47 -21.65 -0.31
C ILE A 155 -6.74 -21.05 0.30
N TYR A 156 -6.61 -20.38 1.46
CA TYR A 156 -7.72 -19.66 2.07
C TYR A 156 -8.30 -18.60 1.13
N SER A 157 -7.45 -17.81 0.48
CA SER A 157 -7.84 -16.81 -0.52
C SER A 157 -8.63 -17.43 -1.67
N CYS A 158 -8.15 -18.55 -2.23
CA CYS A 158 -8.87 -19.29 -3.27
C CYS A 158 -10.25 -19.75 -2.78
N LEU A 159 -10.32 -20.34 -1.59
CA LEU A 159 -11.56 -20.85 -1.00
C LEU A 159 -12.60 -19.74 -0.80
N VAL A 160 -12.22 -18.65 -0.10
CA VAL A 160 -13.19 -17.61 0.24
C VAL A 160 -13.65 -16.81 -0.98
N ASP A 161 -12.79 -16.68 -1.99
CA ASP A 161 -13.23 -16.02 -3.22
C ASP A 161 -14.13 -16.93 -4.04
N ALA A 162 -13.81 -18.22 -4.15
CA ALA A 162 -14.65 -19.19 -4.84
C ALA A 162 -16.04 -19.33 -4.20
N ASP A 163 -16.12 -19.40 -2.86
CA ASP A 163 -17.38 -19.48 -2.12
C ASP A 163 -18.27 -18.25 -2.39
N PHE A 164 -17.66 -17.06 -2.38
CA PHE A 164 -18.38 -15.82 -2.68
C PHE A 164 -18.86 -15.78 -4.13
N LEU A 165 -18.02 -16.18 -5.09
CA LEU A 165 -18.31 -16.16 -6.52
C LEU A 165 -19.39 -17.17 -6.91
N ASP A 166 -19.35 -18.39 -6.37
CA ASP A 166 -20.38 -19.40 -6.60
C ASP A 166 -21.73 -18.95 -6.02
N THR A 167 -21.71 -18.40 -4.80
CA THR A 167 -22.91 -17.83 -4.16
C THR A 167 -23.47 -16.67 -4.98
N GLU A 168 -22.61 -15.75 -5.43
CA GLU A 168 -23.00 -14.63 -6.31
C GLU A 168 -23.63 -15.13 -7.61
N TYR A 169 -23.00 -16.10 -8.26
CA TYR A 169 -23.48 -16.69 -9.50
C TYR A 169 -24.87 -17.30 -9.33
N PHE A 170 -25.10 -18.03 -8.24
CA PHE A 170 -26.41 -18.57 -7.89
C PHE A 170 -27.43 -17.45 -7.65
N MET A 171 -27.12 -16.49 -6.77
CA MET A 171 -28.03 -15.39 -6.40
C MET A 171 -28.41 -14.54 -7.62
N LYS A 172 -27.49 -14.32 -8.56
CA LYS A 172 -27.71 -13.55 -9.80
C LYS A 172 -28.25 -14.36 -10.98
N ASN A 173 -28.60 -15.64 -10.77
CA ASN A 173 -29.12 -16.51 -11.82
C ASN A 173 -28.17 -16.62 -13.04
N GLY A 174 -26.86 -16.66 -12.77
CA GLY A 174 -25.81 -16.72 -13.78
C GLY A 174 -25.54 -15.42 -14.52
N GLN A 175 -26.25 -14.32 -14.22
CA GLN A 175 -26.04 -13.01 -14.83
C GLN A 175 -24.98 -12.22 -14.07
N VAL A 176 -23.71 -12.63 -14.20
CA VAL A 176 -22.56 -11.93 -13.61
C VAL A 176 -21.79 -11.21 -14.72
N GLU A 177 -21.83 -9.88 -14.73
CA GLU A 177 -21.00 -9.09 -15.63
C GLU A 177 -19.63 -8.83 -14.99
N ARG A 178 -18.56 -9.35 -15.59
CA ARG A 178 -17.18 -8.97 -15.24
C ARG A 178 -16.47 -8.37 -16.43
N GLN A 179 -15.78 -7.27 -16.18
CA GLN A 179 -14.90 -6.64 -17.15
C GLN A 179 -13.47 -6.84 -16.69
N SER A 180 -12.86 -7.98 -17.02
CA SER A 180 -11.48 -8.31 -16.60
C SER A 180 -10.39 -7.49 -17.32
N GLY A 181 -10.77 -6.56 -18.21
CA GLY A 181 -9.84 -5.80 -19.03
C GLY A 181 -9.36 -6.57 -20.26
N GLN A 182 -8.36 -6.02 -20.92
CA GLN A 182 -7.74 -6.55 -22.14
C GLN A 182 -6.47 -7.36 -21.82
N SER A 183 -6.02 -8.19 -22.78
CA SER A 183 -4.82 -9.01 -22.62
C SER A 183 -3.53 -8.18 -22.56
N MET A 184 -2.49 -8.74 -21.94
CA MET A 184 -1.16 -8.11 -21.85
C MET A 184 -0.56 -7.73 -23.21
N ASP A 185 -0.83 -8.52 -24.26
CA ASP A 185 -0.39 -8.23 -25.63
C ASP A 185 -0.99 -6.91 -26.15
N ILE A 186 -2.29 -6.69 -25.95
CA ILE A 186 -2.98 -5.46 -26.36
C ILE A 186 -2.44 -4.27 -25.56
N LEU A 187 -2.19 -4.47 -24.26
CA LEU A 187 -1.63 -3.43 -23.40
C LEU A 187 -0.20 -3.05 -23.82
N LEU A 188 0.62 -4.03 -24.20
CA LEU A 188 1.97 -3.80 -24.74
C LEU A 188 1.90 -3.04 -26.08
N GLU A 189 0.94 -3.35 -26.95
CA GLU A 189 0.73 -2.61 -28.21
C GLU A 189 0.34 -1.15 -27.95
N LYS A 190 -0.63 -0.91 -27.04
CA LYS A 190 -1.03 0.44 -26.61
C LYS A 190 0.16 1.26 -26.09
N LEU A 191 0.97 0.67 -25.21
CA LEU A 191 2.20 1.30 -24.74
C LEU A 191 3.16 1.58 -25.91
N GLY A 192 3.38 0.60 -26.80
CA GLY A 192 4.25 0.73 -27.97
C GLY A 192 3.88 1.91 -28.87
N ASN A 193 2.58 2.10 -29.11
CA ASN A 193 2.07 3.24 -29.86
C ASN A 193 2.38 4.57 -29.17
N TYR A 194 2.16 4.65 -27.85
CA TYR A 194 2.41 5.84 -27.05
C TYR A 194 3.91 6.24 -27.05
N ILE A 195 4.82 5.29 -26.90
CA ILE A 195 6.27 5.56 -26.80
C ILE A 195 7.01 5.62 -28.15
N SER A 196 6.33 5.31 -29.27
CA SER A 196 6.93 5.15 -30.60
C SER A 196 7.75 6.37 -31.06
N GLY A 197 7.31 7.59 -30.72
CA GLY A 197 8.02 8.82 -31.01
C GLY A 197 9.32 8.98 -30.22
N TRP A 198 9.35 8.51 -28.96
CA TRP A 198 10.50 8.64 -28.07
C TRP A 198 11.64 7.72 -28.49
N LEU A 199 11.30 6.49 -28.92
CA LEU A 199 12.27 5.48 -29.34
C LEU A 199 13.14 5.89 -30.54
N LYS A 200 12.76 6.94 -31.28
CA LYS A 200 13.54 7.50 -32.40
C LYS A 200 14.75 8.32 -31.94
N ASN A 201 14.76 8.79 -30.69
CA ASN A 201 15.88 9.57 -30.17
C ASN A 201 17.04 8.65 -29.77
N ASN A 202 18.23 8.92 -30.32
CA ASN A 202 19.47 8.20 -30.01
C ASN A 202 20.57 9.13 -29.46
N ASP A 203 20.26 10.41 -29.22
CA ASP A 203 21.22 11.39 -28.76
C ASP A 203 21.44 11.29 -27.24
N ILE A 204 22.41 10.48 -26.85
CA ILE A 204 22.79 10.22 -25.45
C ILE A 204 23.31 11.47 -24.71
N HIS A 205 23.53 12.60 -25.39
CA HIS A 205 23.92 13.85 -24.75
C HIS A 205 22.71 14.70 -24.34
N THR A 206 21.49 14.26 -24.64
CA THR A 206 20.24 14.93 -24.25
C THR A 206 19.48 14.16 -23.17
N VAL A 207 18.71 14.88 -22.35
CA VAL A 207 17.81 14.28 -21.33
C VAL A 207 16.87 13.25 -21.95
N ASN A 208 16.25 13.57 -23.09
CA ASN A 208 15.31 12.67 -23.74
C ASN A 208 16.00 11.48 -24.40
N GLY A 209 17.23 11.61 -24.89
CA GLY A 209 17.99 10.48 -25.39
C GLY A 209 18.43 9.52 -24.28
N ARG A 210 18.87 10.04 -23.12
CA ARG A 210 19.14 9.20 -21.93
C ARG A 210 17.90 8.48 -21.41
N ARG A 211 16.76 9.17 -21.31
CA ARG A 211 15.45 8.53 -21.00
C ARG A 211 15.10 7.43 -22.00
N THR A 212 15.36 7.67 -23.29
CA THR A 212 15.09 6.70 -24.35
C THR A 212 16.01 5.49 -24.26
N GLU A 213 17.28 5.68 -23.92
CA GLU A 213 18.23 4.59 -23.68
C GLU A 213 17.76 3.67 -22.54
N ILE A 214 17.41 4.25 -21.38
CA ILE A 214 16.88 3.50 -20.23
C ILE A 214 15.63 2.72 -20.64
N LEU A 215 14.70 3.37 -21.35
CA LEU A 215 13.47 2.74 -21.84
C LEU A 215 13.74 1.56 -22.79
N LYS A 216 14.66 1.73 -23.75
CA LYS A 216 15.06 0.67 -24.69
C LYS A 216 15.67 -0.53 -23.95
N ASN A 217 16.54 -0.27 -22.98
CA ASN A 217 17.15 -1.34 -22.19
C ASN A 217 16.11 -2.09 -21.36
N CYS A 218 15.16 -1.37 -20.74
CA CYS A 218 14.04 -1.98 -20.01
C CYS A 218 13.18 -2.89 -20.90
N ILE A 219 12.90 -2.49 -22.15
CA ILE A 219 12.17 -3.34 -23.10
C ILE A 219 12.98 -4.58 -23.49
N GLU A 220 14.28 -4.45 -23.72
CA GLU A 220 15.12 -5.59 -24.10
C GLU A 220 15.26 -6.60 -22.94
N GLU A 221 15.57 -6.10 -21.75
CA GLU A 221 15.71 -6.90 -20.53
C GLU A 221 14.39 -7.53 -20.07
N GLY A 222 13.24 -7.03 -20.55
CA GLY A 222 11.94 -7.68 -20.34
C GLY A 222 11.89 -9.14 -20.81
N LYS A 223 12.81 -9.58 -21.68
CA LYS A 223 12.90 -10.97 -22.16
C LYS A 223 13.59 -11.94 -21.18
N ARG A 224 14.26 -11.43 -20.13
CA ARG A 224 14.95 -12.25 -19.12
C ARG A 224 13.99 -13.18 -18.40
N ASP A 225 14.53 -14.26 -17.83
CA ASP A 225 13.77 -15.17 -16.95
C ASP A 225 13.21 -14.45 -15.72
N LYS A 226 12.16 -15.01 -15.11
CA LYS A 226 11.52 -14.45 -13.92
C LYS A 226 12.50 -14.33 -12.75
N GLY A 227 12.33 -13.30 -11.93
CA GLY A 227 13.20 -13.06 -10.78
C GLY A 227 13.05 -11.67 -10.18
N ILE A 228 14.12 -11.18 -9.55
CA ILE A 228 14.17 -9.84 -8.95
C ILE A 228 15.03 -8.92 -9.81
N PHE A 229 14.45 -7.79 -10.14
CA PHE A 229 15.04 -6.74 -10.97
C PHE A 229 15.16 -5.45 -10.17
N ARG A 230 16.12 -4.62 -10.56
CA ARG A 230 16.36 -3.29 -10.03
C ARG A 230 16.23 -2.30 -11.17
N LEU A 231 15.52 -1.21 -10.93
CA LEU A 231 15.51 -0.06 -11.82
C LEU A 231 16.02 1.15 -11.05
N THR A 232 17.34 1.31 -11.05
CA THR A 232 18.03 2.37 -10.31
C THR A 232 18.23 3.57 -11.22
N VAL A 233 17.22 4.44 -11.24
CA VAL A 233 17.12 5.55 -12.20
C VAL A 233 17.09 6.87 -11.43
N PRO A 234 17.95 7.85 -11.78
CA PRO A 234 17.96 9.15 -11.14
C PRO A 234 16.63 9.89 -11.34
N THR A 235 16.33 10.83 -10.46
CA THR A 235 15.10 11.63 -10.55
C THR A 235 15.01 12.32 -11.91
N GLY A 236 13.89 12.14 -12.60
CA GLY A 236 13.69 12.67 -13.94
C GLY A 236 14.17 11.76 -15.08
N GLY A 237 14.77 10.60 -14.80
CA GLY A 237 15.21 9.62 -15.80
C GLY A 237 14.10 8.77 -16.46
N GLY A 238 12.83 9.04 -16.17
CA GLY A 238 11.69 8.36 -16.83
C GLY A 238 11.28 7.02 -16.20
N LYS A 239 11.56 6.82 -14.91
CA LYS A 239 11.33 5.58 -14.14
C LYS A 239 9.94 4.97 -14.35
N THR A 240 8.87 5.76 -14.26
CA THR A 240 7.47 5.29 -14.31
C THR A 240 7.13 4.58 -15.63
N ILE A 241 7.50 5.16 -16.79
CA ILE A 241 7.21 4.51 -18.08
C ILE A 241 8.19 3.38 -18.36
N ALA A 242 9.46 3.52 -17.96
CA ALA A 242 10.47 2.48 -18.15
C ALA A 242 10.13 1.19 -17.38
N SER A 243 9.68 1.31 -16.12
CA SER A 243 9.26 0.16 -15.31
C SER A 243 8.00 -0.51 -15.86
N LEU A 244 7.02 0.28 -16.31
CA LEU A 244 5.82 -0.25 -16.98
C LEU A 244 6.19 -0.98 -18.28
N ALA A 245 7.12 -0.43 -19.07
CA ALA A 245 7.56 -1.03 -20.32
C ALA A 245 8.26 -2.36 -20.12
N PHE A 246 9.18 -2.44 -19.14
CA PHE A 246 9.78 -3.70 -18.71
C PHE A 246 8.68 -4.69 -18.30
N ALA A 247 7.78 -4.28 -17.40
CA ALA A 247 6.78 -5.17 -16.83
C ALA A 247 5.79 -5.71 -17.87
N LEU A 248 5.30 -4.88 -18.80
CA LEU A 248 4.43 -5.34 -19.90
C LEU A 248 5.17 -6.30 -20.84
N LYS A 249 6.42 -5.97 -21.20
CA LYS A 249 7.21 -6.85 -22.06
C LYS A 249 7.49 -8.19 -21.40
N HIS A 250 7.83 -8.17 -20.12
CA HIS A 250 8.09 -9.36 -19.32
C HIS A 250 6.83 -10.20 -19.08
N ALA A 251 5.70 -9.54 -18.82
CA ALA A 251 4.42 -10.20 -18.65
C ALA A 251 3.98 -10.93 -19.93
N VAL A 252 4.12 -10.29 -21.10
CA VAL A 252 3.84 -10.94 -22.39
C VAL A 252 4.79 -12.11 -22.64
N GLN A 253 6.10 -11.92 -22.41
CA GLN A 253 7.11 -12.96 -22.63
C GLN A 253 6.85 -14.23 -21.80
N HIS A 254 6.37 -14.07 -20.57
CA HIS A 254 6.21 -15.16 -19.60
C HIS A 254 4.75 -15.53 -19.30
N HIS A 255 3.82 -15.05 -20.14
CA HIS A 255 2.38 -15.27 -19.98
C HIS A 255 1.87 -14.97 -18.56
N MET A 256 2.27 -13.81 -18.03
CA MET A 256 1.87 -13.34 -16.70
C MET A 256 0.52 -12.65 -16.74
N ASP A 257 -0.25 -12.80 -15.68
CA ASP A 257 -1.66 -12.38 -15.66
C ASP A 257 -1.82 -10.86 -15.49
N ARG A 258 -0.90 -10.23 -14.75
CA ARG A 258 -1.07 -8.85 -14.26
C ARG A 258 0.23 -8.15 -13.90
N ILE A 259 0.13 -6.83 -13.80
CA ILE A 259 1.13 -5.93 -13.24
C ILE A 259 0.54 -5.25 -12.00
N ILE A 260 1.24 -5.33 -10.88
CA ILE A 260 0.85 -4.70 -9.61
C ILE A 260 1.87 -3.59 -9.31
N TYR A 261 1.46 -2.34 -9.45
CA TYR A 261 2.25 -1.15 -9.19
C TYR A 261 2.00 -0.66 -7.76
N VAL A 262 2.98 -0.85 -6.88
CA VAL A 262 2.90 -0.54 -5.45
C VAL A 262 3.69 0.73 -5.16
N VAL A 263 3.03 1.75 -4.60
CA VAL A 263 3.67 3.03 -4.23
C VAL A 263 3.62 3.31 -2.73
N PRO A 264 4.53 4.13 -2.19
CA PRO A 264 4.56 4.45 -0.76
C PRO A 264 3.48 5.44 -0.32
N TYR A 265 3.11 6.41 -1.17
CA TYR A 265 2.25 7.53 -0.78
C TYR A 265 1.00 7.63 -1.66
N ILE A 266 -0.13 7.94 -1.03
CA ILE A 266 -1.42 8.13 -1.72
C ILE A 266 -1.35 9.30 -2.73
N SER A 267 -0.60 10.36 -2.42
CA SER A 267 -0.47 11.53 -3.31
C SER A 267 0.15 11.20 -4.67
N VAL A 268 0.92 10.11 -4.77
CA VAL A 268 1.54 9.65 -6.03
C VAL A 268 0.61 8.72 -6.81
N ILE A 269 -0.34 8.06 -6.13
CA ILE A 269 -1.24 7.08 -6.77
C ILE A 269 -2.09 7.74 -7.83
N GLU A 270 -2.82 8.81 -7.47
CA GLU A 270 -3.76 9.47 -8.39
C GLU A 270 -3.06 9.86 -9.70
N GLN A 271 -1.81 10.36 -9.61
CA GLN A 271 -1.02 10.76 -10.76
C GLN A 271 -0.55 9.56 -11.61
N ASN A 272 0.01 8.52 -10.99
CA ASN A 272 0.52 7.37 -11.73
C ASN A 272 -0.62 6.55 -12.35
N ALA A 273 -1.73 6.39 -11.64
CA ALA A 273 -2.92 5.71 -12.15
C ALA A 273 -3.49 6.44 -13.37
N GLU A 274 -3.54 7.77 -13.35
CA GLU A 274 -4.01 8.57 -14.49
C GLU A 274 -3.12 8.42 -15.72
N ILE A 275 -1.79 8.45 -15.54
CA ILE A 275 -0.83 8.19 -16.62
C ILE A 275 -1.07 6.80 -17.22
N PHE A 276 -1.28 5.78 -16.38
CA PHE A 276 -1.56 4.42 -16.88
C PHE A 276 -2.89 4.33 -17.61
N ARG A 277 -3.93 5.04 -17.15
CA ARG A 277 -5.22 5.12 -17.84
C ARG A 277 -5.12 5.78 -19.21
N GLU A 278 -4.37 6.86 -19.32
CA GLU A 278 -4.12 7.55 -20.58
C GLU A 278 -3.47 6.62 -21.61
N ILE A 279 -2.49 5.82 -21.17
CA ILE A 279 -1.75 4.91 -22.05
C ILE A 279 -2.54 3.64 -22.36
N LEU A 280 -3.15 3.03 -21.34
CA LEU A 280 -3.66 1.65 -21.40
C LEU A 280 -5.19 1.57 -21.49
N GLY A 281 -5.92 2.65 -21.22
CA GLY A 281 -7.39 2.68 -21.15
C GLY A 281 -7.94 2.46 -19.74
N ASN A 282 -9.03 3.16 -19.42
CA ASN A 282 -9.68 3.16 -18.10
C ASN A 282 -10.12 1.76 -17.65
N GLU A 283 -10.56 0.94 -18.58
CA GLU A 283 -11.07 -0.40 -18.35
C GLU A 283 -10.00 -1.38 -17.83
N ASN A 284 -8.72 -1.05 -17.96
CA ASN A 284 -7.58 -1.92 -17.66
C ASN A 284 -6.87 -1.59 -16.34
N VAL A 285 -7.14 -0.42 -15.76
CA VAL A 285 -6.40 0.10 -14.59
C VAL A 285 -7.30 0.18 -13.37
N LEU A 286 -6.99 -0.64 -12.36
CA LEU A 286 -7.61 -0.60 -11.03
C LEU A 286 -6.76 0.26 -10.08
N GLU A 287 -7.37 1.24 -9.43
CA GLU A 287 -6.73 2.04 -8.39
C GLU A 287 -7.28 1.61 -7.03
N ASN A 288 -6.46 0.97 -6.20
CA ASN A 288 -6.94 0.37 -4.96
C ASN A 288 -6.19 0.92 -3.73
N HIS A 289 -6.81 1.88 -3.07
CA HIS A 289 -6.40 2.39 -1.76
C HIS A 289 -7.60 2.98 -1.01
N CYS A 290 -7.39 3.38 0.24
CA CYS A 290 -8.43 3.83 1.16
C CYS A 290 -9.30 5.02 0.69
N ASN A 291 -8.93 5.74 -0.38
CA ASN A 291 -9.67 6.92 -0.85
C ASN A 291 -10.44 6.70 -2.16
N VAL A 292 -10.36 5.51 -2.78
CA VAL A 292 -11.12 5.19 -4.00
C VAL A 292 -12.39 4.43 -3.63
N ASP A 293 -13.52 4.89 -4.12
CA ASP A 293 -14.82 4.27 -3.93
C ASP A 293 -15.46 3.97 -5.28
N TYR A 294 -15.95 2.76 -5.45
CA TYR A 294 -16.56 2.25 -6.66
C TYR A 294 -18.06 1.95 -6.48
N GLU A 295 -18.65 2.34 -5.34
CA GLU A 295 -20.03 2.00 -4.95
C GLU A 295 -21.12 2.90 -5.59
N ASP A 296 -20.76 4.00 -6.27
CA ASP A 296 -21.68 5.11 -6.59
C ASP A 296 -22.40 5.06 -7.95
N SER A 297 -22.21 4.02 -8.77
CA SER A 297 -23.04 3.85 -9.98
C SER A 297 -23.08 2.40 -10.44
N GLU A 298 -24.16 2.03 -11.15
CA GLU A 298 -24.22 0.72 -11.81
C GLU A 298 -23.03 0.50 -12.77
N GLU A 299 -22.48 1.58 -13.34
CA GLU A 299 -21.31 1.58 -14.21
C GLU A 299 -19.99 1.27 -13.48
N LEU A 300 -19.90 1.54 -12.16
CA LEU A 300 -18.70 1.32 -11.34
C LEU A 300 -18.70 0.00 -10.58
N ARG A 301 -19.83 -0.73 -10.52
CA ARG A 301 -19.93 -2.07 -9.90
C ARG A 301 -18.84 -3.05 -10.35
N PRO A 302 -18.46 -3.14 -11.65
CA PRO A 302 -17.35 -3.99 -12.07
C PRO A 302 -16.03 -3.64 -11.39
N MET A 303 -15.80 -2.36 -11.11
CA MET A 303 -14.57 -1.85 -10.50
C MET A 303 -14.56 -2.08 -8.96
N GLN A 304 -15.74 -2.11 -8.34
CA GLN A 304 -15.90 -2.53 -6.94
C GLN A 304 -15.50 -4.00 -6.77
N PHE A 305 -16.04 -4.92 -7.56
CA PHE A 305 -15.65 -6.33 -7.53
C PHE A 305 -14.17 -6.52 -7.85
N ALA A 306 -13.65 -5.73 -8.79
CA ALA A 306 -12.23 -5.69 -9.09
C ALA A 306 -11.38 -5.28 -7.89
N SER A 307 -11.83 -4.35 -7.05
CA SER A 307 -11.10 -3.93 -5.85
C SER A 307 -11.01 -5.04 -4.77
N GLU A 308 -12.01 -5.92 -4.71
CA GLU A 308 -12.07 -7.02 -3.76
C GLU A 308 -11.17 -8.18 -4.17
N ASN A 309 -11.04 -8.42 -5.47
CA ASN A 309 -10.38 -9.61 -6.02
C ASN A 309 -9.10 -9.31 -6.84
N TRP A 310 -8.83 -8.04 -7.17
CA TRP A 310 -7.76 -7.63 -8.09
C TRP A 310 -7.85 -8.30 -9.47
N ASP A 311 -9.00 -8.18 -10.13
CA ASP A 311 -9.30 -8.89 -11.39
C ASP A 311 -8.96 -8.09 -12.67
N LYS A 312 -8.23 -6.98 -12.55
CA LYS A 312 -7.74 -6.15 -13.66
C LYS A 312 -6.26 -6.44 -13.99
N PRO A 313 -5.84 -6.27 -15.27
CA PRO A 313 -4.47 -6.54 -15.67
C PRO A 313 -3.46 -5.56 -15.04
N ILE A 314 -3.88 -4.31 -14.76
CA ILE A 314 -3.03 -3.32 -14.09
C ILE A 314 -3.67 -2.92 -12.77
N VAL A 315 -2.97 -3.15 -11.66
CA VAL A 315 -3.42 -2.78 -10.31
C VAL A 315 -2.44 -1.78 -9.72
N VAL A 316 -2.91 -0.57 -9.39
CA VAL A 316 -2.12 0.46 -8.70
C VAL A 316 -2.58 0.51 -7.24
N THR A 317 -1.66 0.31 -6.30
CA THR A 317 -1.97 0.18 -4.87
C THR A 317 -0.90 0.82 -3.98
N THR A 318 -1.15 0.90 -2.68
CA THR A 318 -0.17 1.38 -1.68
C THR A 318 0.64 0.24 -1.07
N ASN A 319 1.81 0.54 -0.51
CA ASN A 319 2.54 -0.36 0.39
C ASN A 319 1.64 -0.88 1.54
N VAL A 320 0.82 0.00 2.14
CA VAL A 320 -0.12 -0.35 3.21
C VAL A 320 -1.11 -1.39 2.73
N GLN A 321 -1.86 -1.10 1.66
CA GLN A 321 -2.87 -2.00 1.14
C GLN A 321 -2.25 -3.32 0.66
N PHE A 322 -1.08 -3.28 0.01
CA PHE A 322 -0.39 -4.46 -0.49
C PHE A 322 0.05 -5.39 0.65
N PHE A 323 0.88 -4.90 1.58
CA PHE A 323 1.42 -5.74 2.66
C PHE A 323 0.36 -6.11 3.70
N GLU A 324 -0.51 -5.21 4.12
CA GLU A 324 -1.56 -5.56 5.10
C GLU A 324 -2.58 -6.55 4.54
N SER A 325 -2.77 -6.61 3.22
CA SER A 325 -3.57 -7.68 2.61
C SER A 325 -2.84 -9.02 2.74
N LEU A 326 -1.55 -9.08 2.41
CA LEU A 326 -0.72 -10.29 2.49
C LEU A 326 -0.59 -10.85 3.92
N PHE A 327 -0.71 -10.01 4.95
CA PHE A 327 -0.69 -10.41 6.36
C PHE A 327 -2.09 -10.44 7.01
N SER A 328 -3.17 -10.28 6.24
CA SER A 328 -4.52 -10.28 6.79
C SER A 328 -5.02 -11.68 7.14
N ASN A 329 -6.07 -11.71 7.97
CA ASN A 329 -6.84 -12.90 8.26
C ASN A 329 -8.29 -12.82 7.77
N LYS A 330 -8.82 -11.62 7.48
CA LYS A 330 -10.24 -11.42 7.12
C LYS A 330 -10.49 -11.79 5.66
N SER A 331 -11.58 -12.49 5.39
CA SER A 331 -11.97 -12.89 4.02
C SER A 331 -11.98 -11.72 3.04
N SER A 332 -12.60 -10.58 3.42
CA SER A 332 -12.68 -9.38 2.57
C SER A 332 -11.33 -8.81 2.12
N LYS A 333 -10.27 -8.94 2.94
CA LYS A 333 -8.92 -8.54 2.55
C LYS A 333 -8.17 -9.66 1.83
N CYS A 334 -8.44 -10.92 2.18
CA CYS A 334 -7.72 -12.07 1.63
C CYS A 334 -8.20 -12.50 0.24
N ARG A 335 -9.42 -12.21 -0.19
CA ARG A 335 -9.97 -12.65 -1.51
C ARG A 335 -9.07 -12.31 -2.71
N LYS A 336 -8.35 -11.19 -2.67
CA LYS A 336 -7.40 -10.79 -3.72
C LYS A 336 -6.03 -11.49 -3.72
N ILE A 337 -5.64 -12.16 -2.64
CA ILE A 337 -4.24 -12.60 -2.44
C ILE A 337 -3.83 -13.66 -3.48
N HIS A 338 -4.67 -14.67 -3.75
CA HIS A 338 -4.36 -15.72 -4.73
C HIS A 338 -4.08 -15.14 -6.12
N ASN A 339 -4.72 -14.02 -6.42
CA ASN A 339 -4.62 -13.28 -7.65
C ASN A 339 -3.25 -12.59 -7.79
N ILE A 340 -2.44 -12.46 -6.73
CA ILE A 340 -1.07 -11.97 -6.84
C ILE A 340 -0.15 -12.97 -7.57
N ALA A 341 -0.48 -14.27 -7.56
CA ALA A 341 0.31 -15.28 -8.26
C ALA A 341 0.44 -14.99 -9.77
N ASN A 342 1.57 -15.36 -10.36
CA ASN A 342 1.88 -15.14 -11.77
C ASN A 342 1.79 -13.66 -12.20
N SER A 343 2.27 -12.72 -11.37
CA SER A 343 2.27 -11.28 -11.63
C SER A 343 3.66 -10.65 -11.67
N VAL A 344 3.77 -9.49 -12.32
CA VAL A 344 4.92 -8.58 -12.16
C VAL A 344 4.58 -7.55 -11.09
N ILE A 345 5.37 -7.47 -10.03
CA ILE A 345 5.18 -6.50 -8.95
C ILE A 345 6.24 -5.41 -9.07
N ILE A 346 5.80 -4.17 -9.28
CA ILE A 346 6.67 -2.99 -9.29
C ILE A 346 6.56 -2.32 -7.92
N LEU A 347 7.66 -2.27 -7.17
CA LEU A 347 7.75 -1.50 -5.92
C LEU A 347 8.42 -0.17 -6.22
N ASP A 348 7.62 0.89 -6.36
CA ASP A 348 8.13 2.25 -6.57
C ASP A 348 8.66 2.84 -5.26
N GLU A 349 9.74 3.61 -5.38
CA GLU A 349 10.53 4.10 -4.26
C GLU A 349 10.81 2.99 -3.22
N ALA A 350 11.43 1.88 -3.67
CA ALA A 350 11.69 0.68 -2.86
C ALA A 350 12.41 0.96 -1.52
N GLN A 351 13.13 2.07 -1.39
CA GLN A 351 13.73 2.52 -0.13
C GLN A 351 12.73 2.92 0.95
N MET A 352 11.46 3.15 0.58
CA MET A 352 10.35 3.49 1.47
C MET A 352 9.64 2.25 2.05
N LEU A 353 10.20 1.06 1.87
CA LEU A 353 9.72 -0.13 2.59
C LEU A 353 9.73 0.11 4.11
N PRO A 354 8.72 -0.41 4.83
CA PRO A 354 8.51 -0.08 6.24
C PRO A 354 9.64 -0.65 7.10
N MET A 355 10.46 0.25 7.68
CA MET A 355 11.61 -0.13 8.49
C MET A 355 11.27 -1.05 9.67
N ASP A 356 10.14 -0.81 10.35
CA ASP A 356 9.70 -1.60 11.51
C ASP A 356 9.25 -3.03 11.13
N TYR A 357 9.02 -3.28 9.84
CA TYR A 357 8.49 -4.53 9.29
C TYR A 357 9.29 -5.00 8.06
N LEU A 358 10.55 -4.58 7.92
CA LEU A 358 11.35 -4.86 6.74
C LEU A 358 11.59 -6.37 6.54
N ILE A 359 11.85 -7.10 7.64
CA ILE A 359 12.04 -8.56 7.61
C ILE A 359 10.78 -9.28 7.12
N PRO A 360 9.59 -9.12 7.72
CA PRO A 360 8.38 -9.79 7.22
C PRO A 360 8.01 -9.36 5.79
N CYS A 361 8.18 -8.09 5.42
CA CYS A 361 7.93 -7.62 4.06
C CYS A 361 8.84 -8.32 3.03
N THR A 362 10.15 -8.36 3.28
CA THR A 362 11.12 -8.97 2.35
C THR A 362 10.99 -10.50 2.31
N ALA A 363 10.69 -11.15 3.45
CA ALA A 363 10.39 -12.57 3.49
C ALA A 363 9.16 -12.92 2.65
N MET A 364 8.09 -12.12 2.74
CA MET A 364 6.89 -12.30 1.91
C MET A 364 7.19 -12.11 0.41
N LEU A 365 7.96 -11.08 0.05
CA LEU A 365 8.36 -10.87 -1.35
C LEU A 365 9.22 -12.03 -1.88
N GLN A 366 10.15 -12.54 -1.08
CA GLN A 366 10.95 -13.70 -1.44
C GLN A 366 10.07 -14.94 -1.66
N GLU A 367 9.17 -15.23 -0.72
CA GLU A 367 8.23 -16.35 -0.79
C GLU A 367 7.36 -16.30 -2.06
N LEU A 368 6.85 -15.10 -2.40
CA LEU A 368 6.10 -14.82 -3.62
C LEU A 368 6.89 -15.13 -4.90
N VAL A 369 8.16 -14.75 -4.96
CA VAL A 369 9.03 -15.06 -6.12
C VAL A 369 9.31 -16.55 -6.22
N GLN A 370 9.61 -17.21 -5.10
CA GLN A 370 10.01 -18.62 -5.08
C GLN A 370 8.86 -19.57 -5.44
N ASN A 371 7.68 -19.37 -4.83
CA ASN A 371 6.61 -20.37 -4.88
C ASN A 371 5.37 -19.93 -5.69
N TYR A 372 5.28 -18.65 -6.10
CA TYR A 372 4.06 -18.11 -6.74
C TYR A 372 4.31 -17.45 -8.10
N LYS A 373 5.46 -17.76 -8.73
CA LYS A 373 5.79 -17.41 -10.13
C LYS A 373 5.79 -15.89 -10.39
N ILE A 374 6.18 -15.11 -9.40
CA ILE A 374 6.20 -13.64 -9.45
C ILE A 374 7.58 -13.12 -9.86
N SER A 375 7.57 -12.01 -10.59
CA SER A 375 8.77 -11.18 -10.83
C SER A 375 8.63 -9.85 -10.11
N ILE A 376 9.71 -9.36 -9.50
CA ILE A 376 9.71 -8.09 -8.74
C ILE A 376 10.60 -7.08 -9.43
N VAL A 377 10.16 -5.83 -9.54
CA VAL A 377 10.97 -4.69 -9.99
C VAL A 377 11.08 -3.67 -8.86
N LEU A 378 12.28 -3.55 -8.28
CA LEU A 378 12.60 -2.55 -7.25
C LEU A 378 12.99 -1.24 -7.93
N CYS A 379 12.08 -0.27 -7.93
CA CYS A 379 12.24 1.01 -8.59
C CYS A 379 12.69 2.08 -7.59
N THR A 380 13.80 2.77 -7.83
CA THR A 380 14.34 3.77 -6.89
C THR A 380 15.39 4.69 -7.50
N ALA A 381 15.56 5.88 -6.93
CA ALA A 381 16.74 6.72 -7.17
C ALA A 381 17.84 6.49 -6.12
N THR A 382 17.51 5.87 -4.98
CA THR A 382 18.40 5.66 -3.83
C THR A 382 18.33 4.20 -3.43
N GLN A 383 19.15 3.36 -4.06
CA GLN A 383 19.03 1.92 -3.91
C GLN A 383 19.23 1.47 -2.45
N PRO A 384 18.21 0.87 -1.83
CA PRO A 384 18.37 0.28 -0.50
C PRO A 384 19.20 -1.00 -0.59
N SER A 385 20.03 -1.27 0.43
CA SER A 385 20.87 -2.47 0.52
C SER A 385 20.04 -3.71 0.91
N LEU A 386 19.07 -4.08 0.08
CA LEU A 386 18.09 -5.14 0.38
C LEU A 386 18.61 -6.56 0.09
N ASP A 387 19.72 -6.73 -0.61
CA ASP A 387 20.26 -8.04 -1.06
C ASP A 387 20.30 -9.06 0.08
N ASN A 388 20.76 -8.61 1.26
CA ASN A 388 20.94 -9.47 2.44
C ASN A 388 19.62 -9.99 3.03
N PHE A 389 18.48 -9.42 2.64
CA PHE A 389 17.16 -9.85 3.10
C PHE A 389 16.51 -10.89 2.18
N PHE A 390 17.00 -11.06 0.95
CA PHE A 390 16.49 -12.02 -0.03
C PHE A 390 17.37 -13.27 -0.06
N GLY A 391 17.59 -13.90 1.10
CA GLY A 391 18.72 -14.81 1.38
C GLY A 391 19.12 -15.80 0.28
N GLN A 392 18.15 -16.46 -0.38
CA GLN A 392 18.42 -17.44 -1.45
C GLN A 392 18.48 -16.84 -2.86
N ILE A 393 17.90 -15.67 -3.08
CA ILE A 393 17.88 -14.99 -4.38
C ILE A 393 19.02 -13.97 -4.38
N LYS A 394 20.17 -14.36 -4.94
CA LYS A 394 21.39 -13.53 -4.86
C LYS A 394 21.62 -12.61 -6.06
N ASN A 395 21.03 -12.92 -7.20
CA ASN A 395 21.33 -12.24 -8.46
C ASN A 395 20.18 -11.33 -8.87
N PHE A 396 20.23 -10.08 -8.41
CA PHE A 396 19.29 -9.06 -8.86
C PHE A 396 19.83 -8.49 -10.17
N VAL A 397 18.96 -8.32 -11.16
CA VAL A 397 19.35 -7.76 -12.47
C VAL A 397 19.10 -6.25 -12.48
N GLU A 398 20.13 -5.46 -12.70
CA GLU A 398 19.99 -4.00 -12.89
C GLU A 398 19.52 -3.70 -14.32
N LEU A 399 18.42 -2.97 -14.44
CA LEU A 399 17.76 -2.60 -15.69
C LEU A 399 18.23 -1.24 -16.22
N CYS A 400 18.81 -0.38 -15.38
CA CYS A 400 19.36 0.90 -15.81
C CYS A 400 20.75 0.72 -16.46
N PRO A 401 20.90 1.01 -17.76
CA PRO A 401 22.20 0.89 -18.43
C PRO A 401 23.13 2.01 -18.00
N ARG A 402 24.41 1.67 -17.78
CA ARG A 402 25.47 2.63 -17.42
C ARG A 402 25.07 3.51 -16.22
N MET A 403 24.54 2.89 -15.16
CA MET A 403 23.92 3.57 -14.02
C MET A 403 24.73 4.77 -13.53
N GLU A 404 26.03 4.61 -13.27
CA GLU A 404 26.91 5.69 -12.81
C GLU A 404 26.91 6.91 -13.76
N GLU A 405 27.05 6.68 -15.07
CA GLU A 405 26.99 7.75 -16.07
C GLU A 405 25.62 8.43 -16.13
N GLN A 406 24.53 7.69 -15.88
CA GLN A 406 23.20 8.27 -15.83
C GLN A 406 23.08 9.19 -14.61
N PHE A 407 23.54 8.77 -13.43
CA PHE A 407 23.50 9.61 -12.24
C PHE A 407 24.32 10.89 -12.39
N GLU A 408 25.53 10.79 -12.96
CA GLU A 408 26.36 11.94 -13.30
C GLU A 408 25.66 12.88 -14.30
N PHE A 409 25.07 12.35 -15.37
CA PHE A 409 24.36 13.16 -16.37
C PHE A 409 23.15 13.89 -15.79
N PHE A 410 22.42 13.25 -14.87
CA PHE A 410 21.24 13.83 -14.23
C PHE A 410 21.57 14.64 -12.96
N LYS A 411 22.85 14.82 -12.63
CA LYS A 411 23.30 15.69 -11.54
C LYS A 411 23.01 17.14 -11.91
N ARG A 412 22.22 17.81 -11.06
CA ARG A 412 21.68 19.16 -11.35
C ARG A 412 21.83 20.13 -10.19
N VAL A 413 22.41 19.66 -9.09
CA VAL A 413 22.44 20.36 -7.82
C VAL A 413 23.79 20.21 -7.16
N THR A 414 24.13 21.20 -6.34
CA THR A 414 25.27 21.13 -5.43
C THR A 414 24.77 21.10 -4.00
N TYR A 415 25.20 20.10 -3.23
CA TYR A 415 24.88 20.01 -1.81
C TYR A 415 25.80 20.92 -0.99
N GLN A 416 25.23 21.65 -0.02
CA GLN A 416 26.00 22.48 0.90
C GLN A 416 25.48 22.31 2.32
N ASN A 417 26.31 21.75 3.21
CA ASN A 417 26.00 21.70 4.63
C ASN A 417 26.29 23.06 5.26
N ILE A 418 25.25 23.72 5.81
CA ILE A 418 25.36 25.02 6.49
C ILE A 418 25.34 24.89 8.02
N GLY A 419 25.36 23.66 8.54
CA GLY A 419 25.42 23.38 9.96
C GLY A 419 24.15 23.77 10.73
N ASN A 420 24.34 24.10 12.00
CA ASN A 420 23.26 24.55 12.87
C ASN A 420 22.93 26.02 12.61
N ILE A 421 21.64 26.35 12.58
CA ILE A 421 21.15 27.71 12.34
C ILE A 421 19.95 28.03 13.25
N SER A 422 19.86 29.26 13.75
CA SER A 422 18.66 29.74 14.44
C SER A 422 17.48 29.93 13.47
N LYS A 423 16.25 29.91 14.00
CA LYS A 423 15.04 30.16 13.22
C LYS A 423 15.05 31.54 12.57
N GLU A 424 15.50 32.55 13.31
CA GLU A 424 15.58 33.94 12.87
C GLU A 424 16.59 34.10 11.72
N ASN A 425 17.75 33.46 11.82
CA ASN A 425 18.76 33.48 10.77
C ASN A 425 18.28 32.74 9.50
N MET A 426 17.54 31.63 9.66
CA MET A 426 16.92 30.95 8.53
C MET A 426 15.89 31.84 7.84
N ALA A 427 15.05 32.55 8.59
CA ALA A 427 14.10 33.51 8.03
C ALA A 427 14.82 34.63 7.25
N GLU A 428 15.84 35.25 7.84
CA GLU A 428 16.62 36.29 7.15
C GLU A 428 17.30 35.79 5.86
N ARG A 429 17.73 34.52 5.84
CA ARG A 429 18.27 33.90 4.64
C ARG A 429 17.20 33.71 3.57
N LEU A 430 16.04 33.14 3.93
CA LEU A 430 14.93 32.91 3.02
C LEU A 430 14.35 34.21 2.46
N LYS A 431 14.34 35.33 3.21
CA LYS A 431 13.90 36.65 2.70
C LYS A 431 14.65 37.11 1.45
N LYS A 432 15.93 36.71 1.34
CA LYS A 432 16.83 37.05 0.24
C LYS A 432 16.67 36.14 -0.98
N GLU A 433 15.94 35.03 -0.82
CA GLU A 433 15.67 34.10 -1.91
C GLU A 433 14.53 34.59 -2.80
N HIS A 434 14.60 34.19 -4.08
CA HIS A 434 13.54 34.46 -5.05
C HIS A 434 12.65 33.25 -5.31
N ARG A 435 13.25 32.07 -5.54
CA ARG A 435 12.57 30.79 -5.76
C ARG A 435 13.17 29.73 -4.85
N ALA A 436 12.64 29.59 -3.64
CA ALA A 436 13.19 28.65 -2.66
C ALA A 436 12.13 27.77 -2.01
N LEU A 437 12.53 26.52 -1.74
CA LEU A 437 11.76 25.58 -0.95
C LEU A 437 12.48 25.33 0.37
N CYS A 438 11.82 25.54 1.50
CA CYS A 438 12.32 25.24 2.84
C CYS A 438 11.51 24.10 3.45
N ILE A 439 12.16 22.97 3.70
CA ILE A 439 11.54 21.77 4.27
C ILE A 439 12.04 21.57 5.70
N VAL A 440 11.09 21.52 6.62
CA VAL A 440 11.32 21.31 8.06
C VAL A 440 10.70 19.99 8.53
N ASN A 441 11.20 19.45 9.63
CA ASN A 441 10.77 18.14 10.14
C ASN A 441 9.41 18.16 10.85
N THR A 442 8.96 19.32 11.35
CA THR A 442 7.72 19.42 12.13
C THR A 442 6.75 20.46 11.58
N ARG A 443 5.45 20.18 11.72
CA ARG A 443 4.35 21.08 11.31
C ARG A 443 4.44 22.43 12.04
N LYS A 444 4.79 22.40 13.33
CA LYS A 444 4.96 23.58 14.18
C LYS A 444 6.05 24.51 13.66
N ARG A 445 7.25 23.99 13.40
CA ARG A 445 8.37 24.79 12.86
C ARG A 445 8.05 25.40 11.50
N ALA A 446 7.26 24.70 10.67
CA ALA A 446 6.81 25.24 9.38
C ALA A 446 5.93 26.48 9.58
N GLN A 447 4.98 26.43 10.54
CA GLN A 447 4.13 27.57 10.88
C GLN A 447 4.92 28.73 11.47
N GLU A 448 5.81 28.46 12.44
CA GLU A 448 6.66 29.49 13.05
C GLU A 448 7.51 30.24 12.01
N LEU A 449 8.11 29.52 11.07
CA LEU A 449 8.93 30.12 10.03
C LEU A 449 8.08 30.89 9.01
N TYR A 450 6.90 30.38 8.66
CA TYR A 450 5.95 31.07 7.79
C TYR A 450 5.50 32.40 8.39
N GLN A 451 5.15 32.43 9.67
CA GLN A 451 4.73 33.65 10.34
C GLN A 451 5.81 34.74 10.34
N LEU A 452 7.09 34.37 10.53
CA LEU A 452 8.22 35.30 10.46
C LEU A 452 8.48 35.86 9.05
N LEU A 453 8.07 35.14 8.01
CA LEU A 453 8.31 35.46 6.61
C LEU A 453 7.09 36.03 5.89
N LYS A 454 5.92 36.03 6.53
CA LYS A 454 4.63 36.33 5.91
C LYS A 454 4.69 37.60 5.07
N SER A 455 4.66 37.41 3.77
CA SER A 455 4.73 38.46 2.76
C SER A 455 4.23 37.91 1.43
N GLU A 456 4.08 38.78 0.43
CA GLU A 456 3.67 38.34 -0.91
C GLU A 456 4.69 37.35 -1.50
N GLY A 457 4.19 36.23 -2.03
CA GLY A 457 5.04 35.18 -2.62
C GLY A 457 5.55 34.15 -1.62
N VAL A 458 5.21 34.25 -0.34
CA VAL A 458 5.54 33.23 0.68
C VAL A 458 4.33 32.35 0.94
N TYR A 459 4.54 31.02 0.95
CA TYR A 459 3.49 30.02 1.13
C TYR A 459 3.89 29.01 2.21
N HIS A 460 2.89 28.42 2.87
CA HIS A 460 3.04 27.26 3.75
C HIS A 460 2.33 26.06 3.14
N LEU A 461 2.91 24.86 3.29
CA LEU A 461 2.24 23.62 2.90
C LEU A 461 2.57 22.48 3.85
N SER A 462 1.55 21.99 4.56
CA SER A 462 1.69 20.80 5.39
C SER A 462 0.36 20.06 5.51
N THR A 463 0.38 18.92 6.19
CA THR A 463 -0.83 18.14 6.51
C THR A 463 -1.72 18.79 7.57
N THR A 464 -1.41 20.00 8.07
CA THR A 464 -2.37 20.81 8.85
C THR A 464 -3.45 21.43 7.97
N MET A 465 -3.34 21.28 6.65
CA MET A 465 -4.32 21.69 5.66
C MET A 465 -5.02 20.45 5.10
N TYR A 466 -6.34 20.51 4.94
CA TYR A 466 -7.09 19.42 4.30
C TYR A 466 -6.71 19.26 2.80
N PRO A 467 -6.91 18.09 2.18
CA PRO A 467 -6.51 17.81 0.79
C PRO A 467 -6.90 18.87 -0.24
N LYS A 468 -8.17 19.31 -0.29
CA LYS A 468 -8.63 20.33 -1.26
C LYS A 468 -7.92 21.68 -1.07
N HIS A 469 -7.65 22.09 0.17
CA HIS A 469 -6.86 23.29 0.47
C HIS A 469 -5.41 23.15 -0.04
N ARG A 470 -4.76 22.01 0.20
CA ARG A 470 -3.40 21.76 -0.29
C ARG A 470 -3.32 21.83 -1.82
N LYS A 471 -4.31 21.26 -2.53
CA LYS A 471 -4.40 21.35 -4.01
C LYS A 471 -4.46 22.81 -4.48
N LYS A 472 -5.21 23.69 -3.79
CA LYS A 472 -5.28 25.14 -4.07
C LYS A 472 -3.94 25.84 -3.86
N ILE A 473 -3.25 25.59 -2.75
CA ILE A 473 -1.92 26.18 -2.48
C ILE A 473 -0.90 25.72 -3.53
N LEU A 474 -0.86 24.43 -3.86
CA LEU A 474 0.03 23.89 -4.88
C LEU A 474 -0.20 24.51 -6.26
N ALA A 475 -1.46 24.73 -6.66
CA ALA A 475 -1.78 25.41 -7.92
C ALA A 475 -1.22 26.85 -7.96
N ASN A 476 -1.33 27.59 -6.85
CA ASN A 476 -0.79 28.94 -6.74
C ASN A 476 0.74 28.97 -6.80
N VAL A 477 1.40 28.05 -6.08
CA VAL A 477 2.85 27.88 -6.11
C VAL A 477 3.31 27.54 -7.54
N LYS A 478 2.69 26.56 -8.19
CA LYS A 478 3.02 26.16 -9.57
C LYS A 478 2.89 27.33 -10.55
N LYS A 479 1.83 28.12 -10.45
CA LYS A 479 1.63 29.32 -11.28
C LYS A 479 2.78 30.33 -11.11
N ARG A 480 3.17 30.65 -9.87
CA ARG A 480 4.26 31.58 -9.60
C ARG A 480 5.62 31.06 -10.08
N LEU A 481 5.91 29.78 -9.85
CA LEU A 481 7.15 29.17 -10.32
C LEU A 481 7.27 29.21 -11.86
N ASN A 482 6.18 28.89 -12.58
CA ASN A 482 6.14 28.98 -14.04
C ASN A 482 6.36 30.40 -14.56
N ASN A 483 5.85 31.41 -13.85
CA ASN A 483 6.06 32.82 -14.18
C ASN A 483 7.44 33.36 -13.76
N LYS A 484 8.24 32.56 -13.05
CA LYS A 484 9.48 32.99 -12.38
C LYS A 484 9.27 34.15 -11.39
N ASP A 485 8.07 34.25 -10.83
CA ASP A 485 7.73 35.21 -9.77
C ASP A 485 8.39 34.81 -8.45
N LYS A 486 8.49 35.75 -7.50
CA LYS A 486 8.95 35.43 -6.14
C LYS A 486 8.04 34.36 -5.54
N CYS A 487 8.65 33.24 -5.12
CA CYS A 487 8.00 32.09 -4.53
C CYS A 487 8.90 31.42 -3.49
N ILE A 488 8.56 31.57 -2.21
CA ILE A 488 9.18 30.86 -1.10
C ILE A 488 8.13 29.92 -0.52
N LEU A 489 8.38 28.61 -0.61
CA LEU A 489 7.50 27.61 -0.03
C LEU A 489 8.12 27.03 1.23
N ILE A 490 7.41 27.10 2.35
CA ILE A 490 7.79 26.47 3.61
C ILE A 490 6.90 25.24 3.79
N ALA A 491 7.51 24.06 3.90
CA ALA A 491 6.76 22.81 3.90
C ALA A 491 7.33 21.78 4.89
N THR A 492 6.53 20.76 5.17
CA THR A 492 7.04 19.51 5.77
C THR A 492 7.44 18.53 4.66
N SER A 493 7.86 17.30 5.01
CA SER A 493 8.25 16.24 4.05
C SER A 493 7.18 15.84 3.02
N LEU A 494 5.97 16.40 3.08
CA LEU A 494 4.88 16.16 2.13
C LEU A 494 5.29 16.48 0.67
N VAL A 495 6.20 17.42 0.45
CA VAL A 495 6.65 17.84 -0.89
C VAL A 495 7.76 16.95 -1.48
N GLU A 496 8.32 16.04 -0.68
CA GLU A 496 9.43 15.18 -1.10
C GLU A 496 9.00 14.20 -2.20
N ALA A 497 7.73 13.74 -2.17
CA ALA A 497 7.20 12.80 -3.15
C ALA A 497 5.80 13.21 -3.66
N GLY A 498 5.54 12.96 -4.95
CA GLY A 498 4.20 13.16 -5.54
C GLY A 498 3.80 14.61 -5.77
N VAL A 499 4.76 15.54 -5.84
CA VAL A 499 4.49 16.93 -6.20
C VAL A 499 5.47 17.39 -7.29
N ASP A 500 4.92 18.00 -8.34
CA ASP A 500 5.67 18.52 -9.48
C ASP A 500 5.98 20.02 -9.29
N LEU A 501 7.05 20.30 -8.55
CA LEU A 501 7.56 21.65 -8.26
C LEU A 501 9.04 21.76 -8.65
N ASP A 502 9.44 22.94 -9.12
CA ASP A 502 10.81 23.26 -9.53
C ASP A 502 11.26 24.60 -8.92
N PHE A 503 12.19 24.54 -7.96
CA PHE A 503 12.78 25.67 -7.28
C PHE A 503 14.26 25.83 -7.65
N LEU A 504 14.81 27.04 -7.49
CA LEU A 504 16.23 27.27 -7.70
C LEU A 504 17.06 26.75 -6.51
N ASN A 505 16.59 27.01 -5.29
CA ASN A 505 17.26 26.59 -4.06
C ASN A 505 16.34 25.75 -3.17
N VAL A 506 16.88 24.69 -2.59
CA VAL A 506 16.18 23.86 -1.61
C VAL A 506 16.94 23.88 -0.30
N TYR A 507 16.23 24.18 0.78
CA TYR A 507 16.70 24.11 2.16
C TYR A 507 16.03 22.91 2.80
N ARG A 508 16.80 21.89 3.19
CA ARG A 508 16.27 20.70 3.84
C ARG A 508 16.89 20.54 5.22
N GLN A 509 16.05 20.62 6.25
CA GLN A 509 16.46 20.24 7.60
C GLN A 509 16.96 18.79 7.57
N ILE A 510 18.01 18.47 8.32
CA ILE A 510 18.62 17.14 8.30
C ILE A 510 17.57 16.06 8.58
N ALA A 511 17.62 15.02 7.76
CA ALA A 511 16.71 13.88 7.75
C ALA A 511 17.47 12.63 7.28
N GLY A 512 16.79 11.58 6.85
CA GLY A 512 17.44 10.48 6.17
C GLY A 512 18.03 10.91 4.81
N VAL A 513 19.10 10.25 4.35
CA VAL A 513 19.75 10.53 3.05
C VAL A 513 18.74 10.37 1.89
N ASP A 514 17.83 9.40 2.00
CA ASP A 514 16.67 9.22 1.12
C ASP A 514 15.82 10.50 0.99
N SER A 515 15.43 11.11 2.10
CA SER A 515 14.66 12.35 2.12
C SER A 515 15.46 13.55 1.58
N LEU A 516 16.77 13.62 1.84
CA LEU A 516 17.63 14.69 1.33
C LEU A 516 17.71 14.64 -0.21
N ILE A 517 17.86 13.45 -0.79
CA ILE A 517 17.92 13.25 -2.24
C ILE A 517 16.54 13.48 -2.90
N GLN A 518 15.46 13.05 -2.26
CA GLN A 518 14.10 13.33 -2.76
C GLN A 518 13.79 14.83 -2.76
N ALA A 519 14.18 15.55 -1.71
CA ALA A 519 14.07 17.01 -1.65
C ALA A 519 14.90 17.69 -2.74
N ALA A 520 16.13 17.19 -2.99
CA ALA A 520 16.97 17.68 -4.07
C ALA A 520 16.33 17.53 -5.46
N GLY A 521 15.47 16.51 -5.67
CA GLY A 521 14.67 16.35 -6.88
C GLY A 521 13.57 17.41 -7.11
N ARG A 522 13.47 18.43 -6.25
CA ARG A 522 12.65 19.64 -6.40
C ARG A 522 13.49 20.90 -6.65
N CYS A 523 14.82 20.76 -6.67
CA CYS A 523 15.78 21.79 -7.02
C CYS A 523 16.19 21.59 -8.47
N ASN A 524 16.07 22.63 -9.31
CA ASN A 524 16.44 22.59 -10.73
C ASN A 524 15.92 21.34 -11.45
N ARG A 525 14.66 20.99 -11.18
CA ARG A 525 13.98 19.78 -11.65
C ARG A 525 13.82 19.75 -13.17
N ASN A 526 13.72 20.90 -13.82
CA ASN A 526 13.69 20.96 -15.29
C ASN A 526 15.10 21.00 -15.90
N GLY A 527 16.12 21.38 -15.14
CA GLY A 527 17.49 21.54 -15.63
C GLY A 527 17.70 22.82 -16.43
N ASP A 528 16.87 23.84 -16.18
CA ASP A 528 16.93 25.13 -16.87
C ASP A 528 18.07 26.03 -16.35
N GLU A 529 18.58 25.74 -15.14
CA GLU A 529 19.61 26.51 -14.46
C GLU A 529 20.91 25.69 -14.33
N SER A 530 22.05 26.33 -14.05
CA SER A 530 23.32 25.62 -13.83
C SER A 530 23.34 24.87 -12.48
N ALA A 531 24.11 23.77 -12.39
CA ALA A 531 24.19 22.98 -11.17
C ALA A 531 24.93 23.72 -10.03
N GLU A 532 25.84 24.64 -10.39
CA GLU A 532 26.58 25.48 -9.45
C GLU A 532 25.71 26.55 -8.80
N GLU A 533 24.71 27.06 -9.52
CA GLU A 533 23.74 28.05 -9.03
C GLU A 533 22.56 27.41 -8.29
N SER A 534 22.34 26.10 -8.48
CA SER A 534 21.22 25.34 -7.93
C SER A 534 21.61 24.59 -6.67
N LYS A 535 21.34 25.18 -5.49
CA LYS A 535 21.88 24.68 -4.22
C LYS A 535 20.86 23.92 -3.38
N VAL A 536 21.33 22.81 -2.80
CA VAL A 536 20.61 22.07 -1.76
C VAL A 536 21.33 22.27 -0.43
N TYR A 537 20.76 23.12 0.42
CA TYR A 537 21.30 23.43 1.73
C TYR A 537 20.80 22.43 2.77
N ILE A 538 21.74 21.71 3.40
CA ILE A 538 21.48 20.81 4.52
C ILE A 538 21.75 21.57 5.81
N TYR A 539 20.80 21.57 6.74
CA TYR A 539 20.92 22.30 7.99
C TYR A 539 20.24 21.57 9.16
N ASP A 540 20.53 21.96 10.39
CA ASP A 540 19.69 21.62 11.55
C ASP A 540 19.40 22.89 12.34
N PHE A 541 18.35 22.88 13.15
CA PHE A 541 18.08 24.03 14.02
C PHE A 541 18.86 23.89 15.33
N GLU A 542 19.35 25.01 15.87
CA GLU A 542 20.05 25.03 17.17
C GLU A 542 19.17 24.50 18.31
N ASP A 543 17.85 24.69 18.22
CA ASP A 543 16.85 24.28 19.20
C ASP A 543 16.06 23.03 18.77
N SER A 544 16.61 22.23 17.84
CA SER A 544 15.93 21.10 17.22
C SER A 544 15.52 20.05 18.26
N LYS A 545 14.21 19.91 18.49
CA LYS A 545 13.62 18.75 19.19
C LYS A 545 13.46 17.64 18.17
N VAL A 546 14.28 16.60 18.26
CA VAL A 546 14.18 15.47 17.33
C VAL A 546 13.00 14.59 17.71
N VAL A 547 12.15 14.30 16.73
CA VAL A 547 11.06 13.34 16.90
C VAL A 547 11.68 11.94 17.05
N PRO A 548 11.36 11.16 18.09
CA PRO A 548 12.01 9.86 18.36
C PRO A 548 12.01 8.90 17.15
N SER A 549 10.97 8.94 16.31
CA SER A 549 10.87 8.11 15.11
C SER A 549 11.85 8.49 13.98
N GLN A 550 12.36 9.73 13.98
CA GLN A 550 13.31 10.23 12.97
C GLN A 550 14.76 10.23 13.46
N GLN A 551 14.98 10.15 14.78
CA GLN A 551 16.29 10.22 15.42
C GLN A 551 17.30 9.27 14.77
N LYS A 552 16.91 8.00 14.62
CA LYS A 552 17.80 6.98 14.03
C LYS A 552 18.27 7.33 12.63
N LYS A 553 17.34 7.79 11.77
CA LYS A 553 17.68 8.18 10.40
C LYS A 553 18.64 9.37 10.39
N ILE A 554 18.39 10.37 11.24
CA ILE A 554 19.20 11.58 11.36
C ILE A 554 20.60 11.26 11.87
N ASP A 555 20.73 10.41 12.89
CA ASP A 555 22.03 10.05 13.47
C ASP A 555 22.91 9.32 12.46
N VAL A 556 22.32 8.39 11.70
CA VAL A 556 23.02 7.70 10.62
C VAL A 556 23.40 8.67 9.50
N THR A 557 22.52 9.60 9.11
CA THR A 557 22.86 10.65 8.14
C THR A 557 24.01 11.53 8.63
N LYS A 558 23.98 11.98 9.88
CA LYS A 558 25.06 12.80 10.48
C LYS A 558 26.40 12.07 10.42
N SER A 559 26.40 10.76 10.66
CA SER A 559 27.59 9.91 10.54
C SER A 559 28.07 9.78 9.10
N VAL A 560 27.19 9.55 8.13
CA VAL A 560 27.57 9.40 6.71
C VAL A 560 28.06 10.71 6.11
N VAL A 561 27.44 11.84 6.44
CA VAL A 561 27.86 13.19 5.98
C VAL A 561 29.25 13.58 6.49
N GLN A 562 29.78 12.92 7.53
CA GLN A 562 31.16 13.12 7.99
C GLN A 562 32.18 12.32 7.18
N ASP A 563 31.74 11.19 6.60
CA ASP A 563 32.62 10.25 5.90
C ASP A 563 32.64 10.48 4.38
N TYR A 564 31.63 11.17 3.84
CA TYR A 564 31.46 11.43 2.40
C TYR A 564 31.26 12.91 2.11
N GLU A 565 31.89 13.42 1.04
CA GLU A 565 31.72 14.81 0.59
C GLU A 565 30.38 15.02 -0.13
N ASP A 566 29.99 14.10 -1.02
CA ASP A 566 28.73 14.15 -1.77
C ASP A 566 27.77 13.06 -1.28
N ILE A 567 26.64 13.50 -0.73
CA ILE A 567 25.63 12.57 -0.21
C ILE A 567 24.86 11.83 -1.31
N SER A 568 24.96 12.27 -2.56
CA SER A 568 24.32 11.65 -3.71
C SER A 568 25.14 10.51 -4.33
N ASP A 569 26.37 10.30 -3.85
CA ASP A 569 27.20 9.18 -4.28
C ASP A 569 26.54 7.84 -3.97
N LEU A 570 26.55 6.91 -4.93
CA LEU A 570 25.94 5.59 -4.79
C LEU A 570 26.54 4.79 -3.63
N GLU A 571 27.83 4.95 -3.35
CA GLU A 571 28.51 4.33 -2.21
C GLU A 571 28.01 4.88 -0.88
N CYS A 572 27.89 6.21 -0.76
CA CYS A 572 27.32 6.89 0.40
C CYS A 572 25.89 6.40 0.69
N ILE A 573 25.03 6.33 -0.33
CA ILE A 573 23.65 5.84 -0.20
C ILE A 573 23.63 4.38 0.28
N THR A 574 24.48 3.54 -0.30
CA THR A 574 24.58 2.13 0.06
C THR A 574 25.01 1.96 1.53
N ASP A 575 26.03 2.70 1.95
CA ASP A 575 26.53 2.67 3.33
C ASP A 575 25.51 3.22 4.33
N TYR A 576 24.79 4.30 3.98
CA TYR A 576 23.68 4.83 4.77
C TYR A 576 22.65 3.75 5.11
N PHE A 577 22.15 3.00 4.12
CA PHE A 577 21.16 1.94 4.36
C PHE A 577 21.74 0.78 5.16
N LYS A 578 22.99 0.37 4.90
CA LYS A 578 23.67 -0.68 5.69
C LYS A 578 23.78 -0.29 7.17
N ARG A 579 24.24 0.93 7.46
CA ARG A 579 24.31 1.47 8.82
C ARG A 579 22.92 1.57 9.45
N LEU A 580 21.93 2.05 8.71
CA LEU A 580 20.55 2.19 9.19
C LEU A 580 19.93 0.84 9.57
N TYR A 581 20.05 -0.18 8.73
CA TYR A 581 19.54 -1.52 9.02
C TYR A 581 20.24 -2.15 10.22
N LYS A 582 21.57 -2.03 10.29
CA LYS A 582 22.35 -2.52 11.44
C LYS A 582 21.94 -1.83 12.74
N PHE A 583 21.72 -0.51 12.70
CA PHE A 583 21.29 0.28 13.85
C PHE A 583 19.86 -0.06 14.28
N HIS A 584 18.97 -0.38 13.33
CA HIS A 584 17.60 -0.79 13.65
C HIS A 584 17.54 -2.21 14.24
N GLY A 585 18.40 -3.12 13.74
CA GLY A 585 18.66 -4.44 14.31
C GLY A 585 17.39 -5.29 14.39
N ARG A 586 17.07 -5.80 15.60
CA ARG A 586 15.86 -6.61 15.83
C ARG A 586 14.55 -5.85 15.57
N ASN A 587 14.56 -4.51 15.59
CA ASN A 587 13.35 -3.73 15.32
C ASN A 587 12.91 -3.77 13.84
N LEU A 588 13.68 -4.43 12.96
CA LEU A 588 13.25 -4.70 11.58
C LEU A 588 12.08 -5.71 11.51
N ASP A 589 11.80 -6.40 12.62
CA ASP A 589 10.56 -7.12 12.91
C ASP A 589 10.04 -6.69 14.29
N LYS A 590 9.61 -5.43 14.41
CA LYS A 590 9.31 -4.76 15.68
C LYS A 590 8.30 -5.49 16.56
N LYS A 591 7.35 -6.21 15.96
CA LYS A 591 6.30 -6.96 16.66
C LYS A 591 6.54 -8.46 16.68
N ASP A 592 7.75 -8.90 16.29
CA ASP A 592 8.09 -10.32 16.22
C ASP A 592 7.10 -11.13 15.34
N ILE A 593 6.64 -10.53 14.24
CA ILE A 593 5.64 -11.10 13.32
C ILE A 593 6.09 -12.47 12.81
N MET A 594 7.38 -12.62 12.52
CA MET A 594 7.91 -13.88 12.02
C MET A 594 7.84 -15.02 13.05
N LYS A 595 7.78 -14.72 14.35
CA LYS A 595 7.69 -15.72 15.43
C LYS A 595 6.28 -16.27 15.63
N GLU A 596 5.26 -15.64 15.03
CA GLU A 596 3.87 -16.08 15.13
C GLU A 596 3.52 -17.20 14.14
N PHE A 597 4.47 -17.58 13.29
CA PHE A 597 4.31 -18.65 12.32
C PHE A 597 5.08 -19.89 12.76
N HIS A 598 4.34 -20.98 12.87
CA HIS A 598 4.84 -22.31 13.20
C HIS A 598 4.10 -23.35 12.36
N TRP A 599 4.78 -24.44 12.00
CA TRP A 599 4.21 -25.52 11.20
C TRP A 599 2.88 -26.03 11.78
N GLY A 600 1.80 -25.73 11.07
CA GLY A 600 0.43 -26.10 11.46
C GLY A 600 -0.09 -25.47 12.75
N LYS A 601 0.59 -24.45 13.31
CA LYS A 601 0.25 -23.78 14.58
C LYS A 601 0.47 -22.27 14.54
N SER A 602 0.07 -21.64 13.44
CA SER A 602 0.24 -20.19 13.22
C SER A 602 -0.86 -19.33 13.86
N ASN A 603 -0.52 -18.09 14.20
CA ASN A 603 -1.44 -17.10 14.79
C ASN A 603 -1.82 -15.99 13.78
N PHE A 604 -2.74 -16.29 12.87
CA PHE A 604 -3.13 -15.37 11.79
C PHE A 604 -3.88 -14.13 12.27
N ALA A 605 -4.78 -14.25 13.25
CA ALA A 605 -5.59 -13.15 13.74
C ALA A 605 -4.75 -12.16 14.56
N LYS A 606 -3.80 -12.67 15.34
CA LYS A 606 -2.82 -11.84 16.04
C LYS A 606 -1.94 -11.07 15.07
N VAL A 607 -1.35 -11.75 14.08
CA VAL A 607 -0.51 -11.09 13.06
C VAL A 607 -1.29 -10.02 12.30
N ALA A 608 -2.52 -10.31 11.87
CA ALA A 608 -3.35 -9.34 11.15
C ALA A 608 -3.69 -8.08 11.99
N LYS A 609 -3.67 -8.19 13.32
CA LYS A 609 -3.88 -7.06 14.25
C LYS A 609 -2.59 -6.27 14.51
N GLU A 610 -1.46 -6.95 14.57
CA GLU A 610 -0.17 -6.38 14.92
C GLU A 610 0.58 -5.80 13.72
N PHE A 611 0.50 -6.45 12.55
CA PHE A 611 1.09 -5.98 11.30
C PHE A 611 0.26 -4.80 10.76
N ARG A 612 0.56 -3.60 11.25
CA ARG A 612 -0.01 -2.33 10.79
C ARG A 612 1.12 -1.41 10.38
N LEU A 613 1.18 -1.06 9.09
CA LEU A 613 2.26 -0.19 8.60
C LEU A 613 2.10 1.24 9.11
N ILE A 614 0.87 1.62 9.46
CA ILE A 614 0.54 2.88 10.14
C ILE A 614 -0.01 2.51 11.53
N GLU A 615 0.83 2.63 12.56
CA GLU A 615 0.46 2.26 13.94
C GLU A 615 -0.25 3.36 14.73
N GLN A 616 -0.13 4.62 14.29
CA GLN A 616 -0.66 5.75 15.06
C GLN A 616 -2.16 5.93 14.82
N ASP A 617 -2.94 5.79 15.88
CA ASP A 617 -4.37 6.13 15.86
C ASP A 617 -4.50 7.64 15.61
N THR A 618 -5.17 7.99 14.52
CA THR A 618 -5.42 9.39 14.13
C THR A 618 -6.88 9.72 14.33
N ASN A 619 -7.13 10.84 14.99
CA ASN A 619 -8.46 11.41 15.03
C ASN A 619 -8.68 12.27 13.79
N THR A 620 -9.81 12.07 13.14
CA THR A 620 -10.20 12.79 11.94
C THR A 620 -10.96 14.05 12.33
N ILE A 621 -10.42 15.22 11.97
CA ILE A 621 -11.13 16.51 12.12
C ILE A 621 -11.65 16.97 10.76
N PHE A 622 -12.95 17.13 10.65
CA PHE A 622 -13.66 17.74 9.53
C PHE A 622 -13.72 19.27 9.66
N ILE A 623 -13.30 19.98 8.60
CA ILE A 623 -13.26 21.44 8.57
C ILE A 623 -14.47 21.99 7.81
N CYS A 624 -15.51 22.37 8.56
CA CYS A 624 -16.81 22.85 8.06
C CYS A 624 -16.82 24.35 7.65
N LYS A 625 -15.94 24.76 6.73
CA LYS A 625 -15.79 26.18 6.37
C LYS A 625 -16.64 26.63 5.17
N GLU A 626 -16.79 25.77 4.18
CA GLU A 626 -17.44 26.05 2.91
C GLU A 626 -18.91 25.63 2.93
N GLN A 627 -19.74 26.19 2.04
CA GLN A 627 -21.14 25.77 1.92
C GLN A 627 -21.26 24.26 1.62
N GLU A 628 -20.43 23.75 0.70
CA GLU A 628 -20.32 22.33 0.38
C GLU A 628 -20.04 21.47 1.62
N THR A 629 -19.15 21.92 2.52
CA THR A 629 -18.82 21.16 3.74
C THR A 629 -19.99 21.10 4.74
N LYS A 630 -20.81 22.15 4.81
CA LYS A 630 -22.02 22.16 5.65
C LYS A 630 -23.05 21.16 5.13
N GLU A 631 -23.19 21.05 3.81
CA GLU A 631 -24.08 20.09 3.17
C GLU A 631 -23.63 18.65 3.44
N ILE A 632 -22.34 18.34 3.25
CA ILE A 632 -21.76 17.03 3.56
C ILE A 632 -21.99 16.65 5.02
N LEU A 633 -21.72 17.58 5.94
CA LEU A 633 -21.89 17.35 7.36
C LEU A 633 -23.36 17.10 7.74
N ASN A 634 -24.29 17.87 7.15
CA ASN A 634 -25.72 17.67 7.37
C ASN A 634 -26.18 16.32 6.83
N GLU A 635 -25.69 15.89 5.65
CA GLU A 635 -25.96 14.56 5.11
C GLU A 635 -25.45 13.45 6.03
N ILE A 636 -24.25 13.60 6.61
CA ILE A 636 -23.71 12.62 7.57
C ILE A 636 -24.57 12.56 8.84
N LYS A 637 -24.97 13.71 9.38
CA LYS A 637 -25.80 13.80 10.60
C LYS A 637 -27.22 13.28 10.38
N THR A 638 -27.80 13.44 9.18
CA THR A 638 -29.20 13.09 8.90
C THR A 638 -29.38 11.71 8.27
N LYS A 639 -28.44 11.28 7.40
CA LYS A 639 -28.51 10.02 6.64
C LYS A 639 -27.51 8.97 7.11
N GLY A 640 -26.73 9.25 8.16
CA GLY A 640 -25.67 8.39 8.69
C GLY A 640 -24.39 8.44 7.85
N THR A 641 -23.54 7.42 7.96
CA THR A 641 -22.34 7.27 7.13
C THR A 641 -22.57 6.34 5.93
N SER A 642 -21.93 6.68 4.81
CA SER A 642 -21.65 5.78 3.68
C SER A 642 -20.18 5.98 3.28
N LYS A 643 -19.58 5.01 2.57
CA LYS A 643 -18.20 5.17 2.06
C LYS A 643 -18.06 6.43 1.20
N GLU A 644 -19.03 6.68 0.32
CA GLU A 644 -19.12 7.90 -0.49
C GLU A 644 -19.07 9.17 0.37
N ARG A 645 -19.98 9.28 1.36
CA ARG A 645 -20.07 10.47 2.22
C ARG A 645 -18.78 10.69 2.99
N MET A 646 -18.17 9.61 3.50
CA MET A 646 -16.88 9.68 4.20
C MET A 646 -15.73 10.07 3.27
N ARG A 647 -15.76 9.67 1.99
CA ARG A 647 -14.78 10.08 0.97
C ARG A 647 -14.91 11.56 0.61
N ARG A 648 -16.14 12.03 0.36
CA ARG A 648 -16.44 13.46 0.14
C ARG A 648 -15.97 14.28 1.33
N ALA A 649 -16.29 13.82 2.54
CA ALA A 649 -15.82 14.46 3.77
C ALA A 649 -14.28 14.44 3.90
N GLY A 650 -13.64 13.32 3.53
CA GLY A 650 -12.19 13.14 3.60
C GLY A 650 -11.37 14.21 2.87
N GLN A 651 -11.91 14.82 1.81
CA GLN A 651 -11.24 15.93 1.10
C GLN A 651 -11.12 17.22 1.94
N TYR A 652 -11.87 17.29 3.04
CA TYR A 652 -11.97 18.39 4.00
C TYR A 652 -11.52 17.99 5.41
N CYS A 653 -10.99 16.77 5.54
CA CYS A 653 -10.52 16.25 6.81
C CYS A 653 -9.02 16.44 7.02
N ILE A 654 -8.64 16.56 8.28
CA ILE A 654 -7.26 16.60 8.75
C ILE A 654 -7.08 15.48 9.77
N GLN A 655 -6.04 14.69 9.59
CA GLN A 655 -5.65 13.64 10.53
C GLN A 655 -4.69 14.22 11.58
N ILE A 656 -5.09 14.15 12.85
CA ILE A 656 -4.28 14.60 13.97
C ILE A 656 -4.03 13.51 15.00
N TYR A 657 -2.90 13.63 15.69
CA TYR A 657 -2.39 12.63 16.62
C TYR A 657 -2.62 13.05 18.08
N GLY A 658 -2.91 12.05 18.93
CA GLY A 658 -3.12 12.08 20.39
C GLY A 658 -3.03 13.45 21.07
N ASN A 659 -1.84 13.81 21.57
CA ASN A 659 -1.66 14.98 22.44
C ASN A 659 -2.24 16.30 21.89
N PHE A 660 -2.20 16.52 20.58
CA PHE A 660 -2.75 17.74 19.98
C PHE A 660 -4.28 17.65 19.86
N PHE A 661 -4.81 16.46 19.56
CA PHE A 661 -6.25 16.20 19.58
C PHE A 661 -6.81 16.42 20.98
N ASP A 662 -6.19 15.85 22.02
CA ASP A 662 -6.66 15.94 23.40
C ASP A 662 -6.74 17.39 23.88
N LYS A 663 -5.79 18.24 23.46
CA LYS A 663 -5.80 19.69 23.77
C LYS A 663 -6.97 20.42 23.11
N LEU A 664 -7.19 20.19 21.81
CA LEU A 664 -8.31 20.79 21.09
C LEU A 664 -9.66 20.32 21.65
N ASN A 665 -9.78 19.02 21.94
CA ASN A 665 -10.97 18.43 22.52
C ASN A 665 -11.23 18.94 23.94
N GLY A 666 -10.20 18.95 24.80
CA GLY A 666 -10.28 19.46 26.17
C GLY A 666 -10.58 20.95 26.27
N ALA A 667 -10.19 21.74 25.25
CA ALA A 667 -10.55 23.15 25.14
C ALA A 667 -11.95 23.38 24.52
N GLY A 668 -12.73 22.33 24.25
CA GLY A 668 -14.07 22.43 23.67
C GLY A 668 -14.09 22.89 22.21
N MET A 669 -12.96 22.75 21.50
CA MET A 669 -12.82 23.21 20.11
C MET A 669 -13.26 22.18 19.07
N LEU A 670 -13.52 20.94 19.52
CA LEU A 670 -13.96 19.82 18.69
C LEU A 670 -15.32 19.33 19.16
N GLN A 671 -16.13 18.85 18.23
CA GLN A 671 -17.40 18.22 18.51
C GLN A 671 -17.51 16.89 17.75
N LEU A 672 -17.88 15.80 18.43
CA LEU A 672 -18.14 14.52 17.77
C LEU A 672 -19.28 14.69 16.77
N VAL A 673 -19.08 14.27 15.52
CA VAL A 673 -20.08 14.48 14.46
C VAL A 673 -21.29 13.58 14.64
N SER A 674 -21.07 12.33 15.08
CA SER A 674 -22.12 11.35 15.40
C SER A 674 -21.57 10.33 16.41
N GLU A 675 -22.41 9.88 17.33
CA GLU A 675 -22.07 8.82 18.30
C GLU A 675 -21.77 7.48 17.60
N ASP A 676 -22.31 7.27 16.40
CA ASP A 676 -22.10 6.06 15.60
C ASP A 676 -20.74 6.03 14.87
N ILE A 677 -20.00 7.14 14.90
CA ILE A 677 -18.71 7.28 14.20
C ILE A 677 -17.61 7.51 15.22
N GLN A 678 -16.83 6.47 15.49
CA GLN A 678 -15.62 6.61 16.29
C GLN A 678 -14.62 7.52 15.57
N GLU A 679 -13.95 8.39 16.33
CA GLU A 679 -12.78 9.16 15.88
C GLU A 679 -13.05 10.21 14.77
N PHE A 680 -14.31 10.65 14.57
CA PHE A 680 -14.70 11.65 13.56
C PHE A 680 -15.33 12.91 14.18
N TYR A 681 -14.58 14.00 14.18
CA TYR A 681 -14.91 15.25 14.87
C TYR A 681 -15.04 16.42 13.90
N GLU A 682 -15.91 17.38 14.21
CA GLU A 682 -16.01 18.67 13.55
C GLU A 682 -15.20 19.72 14.33
N LEU A 683 -14.44 20.56 13.64
CA LEU A 683 -13.85 21.75 14.25
C LEU A 683 -14.92 22.83 14.44
N VAL A 684 -15.30 23.12 15.68
CA VAL A 684 -16.30 24.17 15.97
C VAL A 684 -15.67 25.56 16.15
N SER A 685 -14.40 25.61 16.56
CA SER A 685 -13.65 26.86 16.71
C SER A 685 -12.89 27.21 15.42
N MET A 686 -13.59 27.81 14.44
CA MET A 686 -13.01 28.13 13.12
C MET A 686 -11.84 29.12 13.13
N ASN A 687 -11.68 29.90 14.20
CA ASN A 687 -10.50 30.74 14.41
C ASN A 687 -9.20 29.92 14.53
N GLN A 688 -9.29 28.62 14.81
CA GLN A 688 -8.16 27.71 14.81
C GLN A 688 -7.74 27.24 13.41
N TYR A 689 -8.50 27.56 12.35
CA TYR A 689 -8.15 27.19 10.99
C TYR A 689 -7.86 28.41 10.10
N SER A 690 -6.63 28.50 9.62
CA SER A 690 -6.14 29.56 8.74
C SER A 690 -6.12 29.12 7.26
N GLU A 691 -6.49 30.03 6.35
CA GLU A 691 -6.25 29.83 4.90
C GLU A 691 -4.76 29.85 4.55
N ASP A 692 -3.92 30.38 5.42
CA ASP A 692 -2.50 30.51 5.13
C ASP A 692 -1.71 29.26 5.54
N TYR A 693 -2.07 28.64 6.68
CA TYR A 693 -1.29 27.56 7.28
C TYR A 693 -2.11 26.39 7.84
N GLY A 694 -3.43 26.38 7.62
CA GLY A 694 -4.34 25.35 8.10
C GLY A 694 -4.59 25.43 9.61
N LEU A 695 -4.76 24.28 10.25
CA LEU A 695 -5.02 24.16 11.69
C LEU A 695 -3.85 24.72 12.52
N ASN A 696 -4.13 25.63 13.46
CA ASN A 696 -3.13 26.31 14.28
C ASN A 696 -2.47 25.33 15.26
N TYR A 697 -1.17 25.11 15.10
CA TYR A 697 -0.38 24.19 15.93
C TYR A 697 0.36 24.88 17.08
N GLU A 698 0.18 26.20 17.28
CA GLU A 698 0.79 26.94 18.41
C GLU A 698 0.32 26.43 19.78
N MET A 699 -0.92 25.96 19.88
CA MET A 699 -1.50 25.42 21.13
C MET A 699 -0.80 24.14 21.63
N ASP A 700 0.15 23.58 20.87
CA ASP A 700 0.94 22.45 21.33
C ASP A 700 1.91 22.83 22.48
N ASP A 701 2.21 24.12 22.67
CA ASP A 701 2.89 24.60 23.88
C ASP A 701 1.90 25.22 24.87
N GLY A 702 1.62 24.48 25.96
CA GLY A 702 1.16 25.01 27.24
C GLY A 702 0.05 26.08 27.20
N ILE A 703 -1.19 25.67 26.98
CA ILE A 703 -2.35 26.39 27.50
C ILE A 703 -2.93 25.55 28.65
N ALA A 704 -2.28 25.66 29.80
CA ALA A 704 -2.92 25.37 31.08
C ALA A 704 -3.90 26.52 31.34
N ILE A 705 -5.14 26.37 30.91
CA ILE A 705 -6.22 27.24 31.42
C ILE A 705 -6.53 26.73 32.82
N PHE A 706 -5.96 27.41 33.81
CA PHE A 706 -6.65 27.60 35.08
C PHE A 706 -7.99 28.26 34.76
N VAL A 707 -9.09 27.51 34.88
CA VAL A 707 -10.25 27.76 35.77
C VAL A 707 -11.01 26.46 35.91
#